data_AF-K0INY3-F1
#
_entry.id   AF-K0INY3-F1
#
_cell.length_a   1.000
_cell.length_b   1.000
_cell.length_c   1.000
_cell.angle_alpha   90.00
_cell.angle_beta   90.00
_cell.angle_gamma   90.00
#
_symmetry.space_group_name_H-M   'P 1'
#
loop_
_entity.id
_entity.type
_entity.pdbx_description
1 polymer ?
#
loop_
_entity_poly.entity_id
_entity_poly.type
_entity_poly.pdbx_seq_one_letter_code
_entity_poly.pdbx_strand_id
1 'polypeptide(L)'
;MMPASAQSGVPVKNALVVVNGQEDLILQSIIATGGSPSNVRNALETAELLSAFTPHVSTDAFGRFELNESLDPGIYNVTVFVPGFVASSNNIVVVDGTSAAKNLTIFMQPSAMVSGRITDEQGRPIPGIVVAASSPHSANYDITMDDGVFVLDTGLKTGQYDIYAFKPGIDIAILQNLLNNTELGSLQNKVPILFKTQDAGYISHVSEVQLEQGKLTTLNVQLKNSHAISGRVTDSAGNAVPDVAVFAFDSNGIMVDTAAITDSDGRYTLDNDLAPGEYTIIIPSLFSKEYAPASAAVTLPAENNTVNFTLHKSGTISGRVVEPNGNPVADATIFAMPKGLHVDDTQLALFLAAGTATAKTDQDGRFTLDSGISSGTYVVTASFGSVPVSSLIEVQAGSLANIVLDFGETITIRGKVTDSSSGRPIENASVVPSFASVIPSAELFAAKTGPHGAYELIIPIKDNSTRSLFDEVTVSADGYKSATVPSSAATVIRLDKMPATKITGVVIAQKPLSPPVETVLVRKGTVVFEHEGMQYGVGLQTNSRIVDAAFDPPSRSINISLEGVQDASGRSEFSIPKEFMAGPFAVSLDGTSAAEGVSTAENQTHAMITIEHEHDLQKITIQGTTAVPEFPLPAAIAAAGLAAILAWKRLRR
;
A
#
# COMPACT_ATOMS: atom_id res chain seq x y z
N MET A 1 -23.87 -41.93 5.97
CA MET A 1 -24.76 -41.11 5.12
C MET A 1 -25.71 -40.35 6.03
N MET A 2 -25.43 -39.06 6.24
CA MET A 2 -26.43 -38.09 6.72
C MET A 2 -27.08 -37.45 5.49
N PRO A 3 -28.35 -37.03 5.55
CA PRO A 3 -29.05 -36.54 4.37
C PRO A 3 -28.48 -35.18 3.94
N ALA A 4 -28.30 -35.03 2.63
CA ALA A 4 -28.12 -33.74 1.98
C ALA A 4 -29.40 -32.93 2.15
N SER A 5 -29.53 -32.18 3.25
CA SER A 5 -30.35 -30.99 3.24
C SER A 5 -29.69 -30.05 2.22
N ALA A 6 -30.35 -29.85 1.07
CA ALA A 6 -29.96 -28.81 0.13
C ALA A 6 -29.81 -27.50 0.92
N GLN A 7 -28.56 -27.06 1.14
CA GLN A 7 -28.32 -25.77 1.75
C GLN A 7 -28.85 -24.72 0.77
N SER A 8 -30.03 -24.18 1.07
CA SER A 8 -30.59 -23.01 0.40
C SER A 8 -29.72 -21.81 0.76
N GLY A 9 -28.61 -21.63 0.07
CA GLY A 9 -27.75 -20.46 0.22
C GLY A 9 -28.15 -19.35 -0.76
N VAL A 10 -27.82 -18.11 -0.40
CA VAL A 10 -28.08 -16.91 -1.18
C VAL A 10 -26.85 -16.60 -2.03
N PRO A 11 -26.98 -16.33 -3.34
CA PRO A 11 -25.85 -15.91 -4.15
C PRO A 11 -25.26 -14.59 -3.67
N VAL A 12 -23.93 -14.46 -3.70
CA VAL A 12 -23.23 -13.29 -3.17
C VAL A 12 -22.76 -12.36 -4.28
N LYS A 13 -23.32 -11.16 -4.40
CA LYS A 13 -22.82 -10.11 -5.29
C LYS A 13 -21.56 -9.45 -4.74
N ASN A 14 -20.72 -8.89 -5.62
CA ASN A 14 -19.54 -8.10 -5.27
C ASN A 14 -18.49 -8.83 -4.38
N ALA A 15 -18.53 -10.16 -4.30
CA ALA A 15 -17.47 -10.94 -3.67
C ALA A 15 -16.18 -10.77 -4.46
N LEU A 16 -15.08 -10.45 -3.77
CA LEU A 16 -13.76 -10.43 -4.40
C LEU A 16 -13.24 -11.87 -4.49
N VAL A 17 -13.00 -12.33 -5.71
CA VAL A 17 -12.41 -13.64 -6.01
C VAL A 17 -10.99 -13.40 -6.48
N VAL A 18 -10.02 -14.04 -5.82
CA VAL A 18 -8.58 -13.92 -6.09
C VAL A 18 -8.05 -15.29 -6.42
N VAL A 19 -7.25 -15.39 -7.48
CA VAL A 19 -6.61 -16.64 -7.91
C VAL A 19 -5.11 -16.51 -7.77
N ASN A 20 -4.51 -17.36 -6.95
CA ASN A 20 -3.08 -17.32 -6.69
C ASN A 20 -2.45 -18.73 -6.77
N GLY A 21 -1.20 -18.79 -7.24
CA GLY A 21 -0.43 -20.03 -7.27
C GLY A 21 -0.06 -20.50 -5.85
N GLN A 22 0.12 -21.82 -5.67
CA GLN A 22 0.54 -22.40 -4.38
C GLN A 22 1.96 -21.98 -3.94
N GLU A 23 2.79 -21.51 -4.86
CA GLU A 23 4.18 -21.12 -4.57
C GLU A 23 4.33 -19.62 -4.25
N ASP A 24 3.25 -18.83 -4.34
CA ASP A 24 3.28 -17.39 -4.06
C ASP A 24 3.13 -17.11 -2.55
N LEU A 25 4.24 -17.19 -1.83
CA LEU A 25 4.30 -17.02 -0.38
C LEU A 25 3.96 -15.59 0.08
N ILE A 26 4.27 -14.57 -0.73
CA ILE A 26 4.00 -13.16 -0.41
C ILE A 26 2.49 -12.93 -0.42
N LEU A 27 1.81 -13.28 -1.51
CA LEU A 27 0.35 -13.14 -1.59
C LEU A 27 -0.35 -14.00 -0.55
N GLN A 28 0.13 -15.22 -0.29
CA GLN A 28 -0.41 -16.06 0.78
C GLN A 28 -0.37 -15.38 2.13
N SER A 29 0.72 -14.66 2.47
CA SER A 29 0.81 -13.93 3.73
C SER A 29 -0.19 -12.78 3.83
N ILE A 30 -0.39 -12.03 2.73
CA ILE A 30 -1.31 -10.89 2.64
C ILE A 30 -2.76 -11.38 2.80
N ILE A 31 -3.13 -12.44 2.11
CA ILE A 31 -4.51 -12.95 2.07
C ILE A 31 -4.85 -13.89 3.22
N ALA A 32 -3.87 -14.50 3.90
CA ALA A 32 -4.09 -15.49 4.97
C ALA A 32 -4.81 -14.91 6.19
N THR A 33 -4.62 -13.62 6.46
CA THR A 33 -5.26 -12.93 7.60
C THR A 33 -6.72 -12.54 7.31
N GLY A 34 -7.14 -12.59 6.05
CA GLY A 34 -8.46 -12.14 5.62
C GLY A 34 -8.63 -10.63 5.70
N GLY A 35 -9.87 -10.17 5.83
CA GLY A 35 -10.22 -8.76 5.88
C GLY A 35 -11.33 -8.43 4.90
N SER A 36 -11.77 -7.17 4.90
CA SER A 36 -12.80 -6.73 3.96
C SER A 36 -12.28 -6.78 2.51
N PRO A 37 -13.15 -7.09 1.52
CA PRO A 37 -12.79 -7.07 0.10
C PRO A 37 -12.07 -5.78 -0.32
N SER A 38 -12.51 -4.62 0.18
CA SER A 38 -11.88 -3.32 -0.08
C SER A 38 -10.42 -3.28 0.40
N ASN A 39 -10.16 -3.66 1.65
CA ASN A 39 -8.81 -3.71 2.21
C ASN A 39 -7.91 -4.70 1.49
N VAL A 40 -8.43 -5.89 1.17
CA VAL A 40 -7.68 -6.91 0.44
C VAL A 40 -7.33 -6.42 -0.96
N ARG A 41 -8.26 -5.79 -1.68
CA ARG A 41 -7.98 -5.19 -2.99
C ARG A 41 -6.88 -4.14 -2.90
N ASN A 42 -6.96 -3.23 -1.93
CA ASN A 42 -5.91 -2.22 -1.72
C ASN A 42 -4.53 -2.88 -1.45
N ALA A 43 -4.51 -3.95 -0.65
CA ALA A 43 -3.28 -4.70 -0.38
C ALA A 43 -2.74 -5.41 -1.64
N LEU A 44 -3.60 -6.01 -2.46
CA LEU A 44 -3.22 -6.67 -3.72
C LEU A 44 -2.69 -5.66 -4.73
N GLU A 45 -3.37 -4.53 -4.92
CA GLU A 45 -2.89 -3.46 -5.81
C GLU A 45 -1.52 -2.91 -5.37
N THR A 46 -1.23 -2.95 -4.08
CA THR A 46 0.08 -2.57 -3.55
C THR A 46 1.13 -3.66 -3.80
N ALA A 47 0.75 -4.94 -3.67
CA ALA A 47 1.64 -6.08 -3.88
C ALA A 47 2.01 -6.31 -5.36
N GLU A 48 1.09 -6.05 -6.29
CA GLU A 48 1.33 -6.15 -7.74
C GLU A 48 2.43 -5.21 -8.25
N LEU A 49 2.80 -4.19 -7.46
CA LEU A 49 3.94 -3.31 -7.75
C LEU A 49 5.31 -3.97 -7.43
N LEU A 50 5.29 -5.06 -6.67
CA LEU A 50 6.47 -5.78 -6.18
C LEU A 50 6.55 -7.23 -6.71
N SER A 51 5.49 -7.75 -7.35
CA SER A 51 5.39 -9.14 -7.81
C SER A 51 4.61 -9.26 -9.13
N ALA A 52 4.38 -10.50 -9.57
CA ALA A 52 3.54 -10.77 -10.74
C ALA A 52 2.07 -10.35 -10.51
N PHE A 53 1.39 -10.04 -11.62
CA PHE A 53 -0.05 -9.77 -11.70
C PHE A 53 -0.87 -10.84 -10.97
N THR A 54 -1.82 -10.44 -10.13
CA THR A 54 -2.70 -11.36 -9.39
C THR A 54 -4.11 -11.33 -9.96
N PRO A 55 -4.52 -12.35 -10.73
CA PRO A 55 -5.85 -12.41 -11.31
C PRO A 55 -6.96 -12.35 -10.25
N HIS A 56 -7.84 -11.35 -10.37
CA HIS A 56 -8.98 -11.21 -9.49
C HIS A 56 -10.21 -10.67 -10.23
N VAL A 57 -11.40 -10.97 -9.70
CA VAL A 57 -12.68 -10.54 -10.28
C VAL A 57 -13.73 -10.38 -9.19
N SER A 58 -14.76 -9.56 -9.44
CA SER A 58 -15.92 -9.45 -8.55
C SER A 58 -17.10 -10.27 -9.08
N THR A 59 -17.88 -10.89 -8.20
CA THR A 59 -19.08 -11.62 -8.61
C THR A 59 -20.21 -10.70 -9.08
N ASP A 60 -21.03 -11.18 -10.02
CA ASP A 60 -22.24 -10.50 -10.49
C ASP A 60 -23.37 -10.52 -9.43
N ALA A 61 -24.51 -9.88 -9.76
CA ALA A 61 -25.72 -9.85 -8.90
C ALA A 61 -26.29 -11.24 -8.55
N PHE A 62 -25.88 -12.29 -9.26
CA PHE A 62 -26.28 -13.68 -9.05
C PHE A 62 -25.14 -14.52 -8.46
N GLY A 63 -24.12 -13.87 -7.91
CA GLY A 63 -22.96 -14.49 -7.29
C GLY A 63 -22.01 -15.22 -8.23
N ARG A 64 -22.15 -15.05 -9.54
CA ARG A 64 -21.33 -15.74 -10.53
C ARG A 64 -20.05 -14.95 -10.79
N PHE A 65 -18.95 -15.65 -10.96
CA PHE A 65 -17.69 -15.08 -11.43
C PHE A 65 -17.18 -15.81 -12.66
N GLU A 66 -16.47 -15.07 -13.50
CA GLU A 66 -15.76 -15.58 -14.67
C GLU A 66 -14.43 -14.84 -14.75
N LEU A 67 -13.35 -15.61 -14.63
CA LEU A 67 -11.97 -15.13 -14.76
C LEU A 67 -11.39 -15.72 -16.04
N ASN A 68 -11.02 -14.85 -16.97
CA ASN A 68 -10.53 -15.19 -18.30
C ASN A 68 -9.08 -14.70 -18.44
N GLU A 69 -8.15 -15.37 -17.76
CA GLU A 69 -6.73 -14.99 -17.74
C GLU A 69 -5.85 -16.15 -18.20
N SER A 70 -4.71 -15.83 -18.82
CA SER A 70 -3.70 -16.85 -19.15
C SER A 70 -2.96 -17.25 -17.89
N LEU A 71 -3.15 -18.50 -17.44
CA LEU A 71 -2.52 -19.06 -16.25
C LEU A 71 -1.51 -20.15 -16.64
N ASP A 72 -0.35 -20.16 -15.99
CA ASP A 72 0.65 -21.24 -16.12
C ASP A 72 0.04 -22.59 -15.72
N PRO A 73 0.41 -23.72 -16.36
CA PRO A 73 0.02 -25.03 -15.85
C PRO A 73 0.51 -25.21 -14.41
N GLY A 74 -0.40 -25.55 -13.51
CA GLY A 74 -0.09 -25.53 -12.09
C GLY A 74 -1.31 -25.72 -11.20
N ILE A 75 -1.07 -25.65 -9.90
CA ILE A 75 -2.08 -25.75 -8.86
C ILE A 75 -2.34 -24.35 -8.32
N TYR A 76 -3.57 -23.89 -8.51
CA TYR A 76 -4.04 -22.59 -8.06
C TYR A 76 -5.02 -22.75 -6.91
N ASN A 77 -5.00 -21.79 -6.01
CA ASN A 77 -6.02 -21.61 -5.01
C ASN A 77 -6.94 -20.46 -5.40
N VAL A 78 -8.24 -20.67 -5.27
CA VAL A 78 -9.25 -19.62 -5.46
C VAL A 78 -9.71 -19.15 -4.09
N THR A 79 -9.28 -17.96 -3.69
CA THR A 79 -9.65 -17.35 -2.42
C THR A 79 -10.78 -16.36 -2.63
N VAL A 80 -11.83 -16.44 -1.81
CA VAL A 80 -13.00 -15.55 -1.91
C VAL A 80 -13.16 -14.75 -0.63
N PHE A 81 -13.33 -13.43 -0.79
CA PHE A 81 -13.58 -12.47 0.29
C PHE A 81 -14.98 -11.89 0.14
N VAL A 82 -15.73 -11.91 1.24
CA VAL A 82 -17.08 -11.37 1.32
C VAL A 82 -17.22 -10.62 2.65
N PRO A 83 -17.77 -9.40 2.67
CA PRO A 83 -18.00 -8.66 3.91
C PRO A 83 -18.87 -9.47 4.88
N GLY A 84 -18.46 -9.57 6.15
CA GLY A 84 -19.17 -10.35 7.17
C GLY A 84 -18.86 -11.85 7.20
N PHE A 85 -18.02 -12.35 6.29
CA PHE A 85 -17.69 -13.78 6.19
C PHE A 85 -16.18 -14.03 6.35
N VAL A 86 -15.85 -15.26 6.70
CA VAL A 86 -14.48 -15.76 6.66
C VAL A 86 -14.05 -15.99 5.22
N ALA A 87 -12.82 -15.59 4.88
CA ALA A 87 -12.23 -15.86 3.58
C ALA A 87 -12.19 -17.38 3.28
N SER A 88 -12.73 -17.78 2.13
CA SER A 88 -12.72 -19.17 1.70
C SER A 88 -11.50 -19.44 0.82
N SER A 89 -10.47 -20.08 1.37
CA SER A 89 -9.13 -20.20 0.75
C SER A 89 -8.68 -21.64 0.48
N ASN A 90 -9.58 -22.62 0.34
CA ASN A 90 -9.23 -24.03 0.07
C ASN A 90 -9.85 -24.55 -1.23
N ASN A 91 -10.02 -23.67 -2.22
CA ASN A 91 -10.67 -24.00 -3.49
C ASN A 91 -9.63 -24.24 -4.58
N ILE A 92 -9.13 -25.47 -4.66
CA ILE A 92 -8.03 -25.80 -5.57
C ILE A 92 -8.52 -26.01 -7.01
N VAL A 93 -7.84 -25.35 -7.95
CA VAL A 93 -7.99 -25.52 -9.41
C VAL A 93 -6.67 -26.00 -9.99
N VAL A 94 -6.71 -27.02 -10.84
CA VAL A 94 -5.54 -27.49 -11.59
C VAL A 94 -5.68 -26.98 -13.01
N VAL A 95 -4.66 -26.27 -13.49
CA VAL A 95 -4.56 -25.79 -14.87
C VAL A 95 -3.55 -26.68 -15.59
N ASP A 96 -3.95 -27.31 -16.70
CA ASP A 96 -3.10 -28.24 -17.45
C ASP A 96 -2.61 -27.68 -18.81
N GLY A 97 -2.84 -26.39 -19.06
CA GLY A 97 -2.44 -25.71 -20.29
C GLY A 97 -3.35 -25.94 -21.49
N THR A 98 -4.49 -26.62 -21.34
CA THR A 98 -5.52 -26.73 -22.40
C THR A 98 -6.94 -26.54 -21.89
N SER A 99 -7.16 -26.73 -20.59
CA SER A 99 -8.46 -26.55 -19.93
C SER A 99 -8.27 -26.06 -18.50
N ALA A 100 -8.89 -24.95 -18.15
CA ALA A 100 -9.61 -24.93 -16.88
C ALA A 100 -10.97 -24.34 -17.22
N ALA A 101 -12.00 -25.20 -17.21
CA ALA A 101 -13.38 -24.79 -17.09
C ALA A 101 -13.89 -25.59 -15.89
N LYS A 102 -13.67 -25.05 -14.69
CA LYS A 102 -14.19 -25.64 -13.45
C LYS A 102 -15.27 -24.70 -12.97
N ASN A 103 -16.50 -25.20 -12.84
CA ASN A 103 -17.60 -24.45 -12.23
C ASN A 103 -17.54 -24.67 -10.72
N LEU A 104 -16.87 -23.77 -10.01
CA LEU A 104 -16.73 -23.84 -8.56
C LEU A 104 -18.03 -23.43 -7.88
N THR A 105 -18.42 -24.14 -6.83
CA THR A 105 -19.44 -23.67 -5.88
C THR A 105 -18.76 -23.43 -4.55
N ILE A 106 -18.68 -22.17 -4.14
CA ILE A 106 -17.93 -21.74 -2.97
C ILE A 106 -18.92 -21.32 -1.89
N PHE A 107 -18.86 -21.96 -0.73
CA PHE A 107 -19.75 -21.68 0.40
C PHE A 107 -19.06 -20.82 1.44
N MET A 108 -19.65 -19.66 1.75
CA MET A 108 -19.13 -18.73 2.74
C MET A 108 -19.62 -19.06 4.15
N GLN A 109 -18.75 -18.90 5.14
CA GLN A 109 -19.07 -19.09 6.57
C GLN A 109 -19.03 -17.75 7.30
N PRO A 110 -19.96 -17.47 8.23
CA PRO A 110 -19.97 -16.20 8.97
C PRO A 110 -18.65 -15.91 9.69
N SER A 111 -18.27 -14.65 9.72
CA SER A 111 -17.14 -14.14 10.50
C SER A 111 -17.48 -14.05 11.98
N ALA A 112 -16.48 -14.14 12.85
CA ALA A 112 -16.57 -13.53 14.17
C ALA A 112 -16.55 -12.00 14.04
N MET A 113 -17.05 -11.29 15.05
CA MET A 113 -17.09 -9.82 15.04
C MET A 113 -16.47 -9.28 16.32
N VAL A 114 -15.72 -8.19 16.21
CA VAL A 114 -15.21 -7.40 17.33
C VAL A 114 -15.66 -5.97 17.15
N SER A 115 -16.22 -5.36 18.19
CA SER A 115 -16.50 -3.93 18.19
C SER A 115 -16.20 -3.33 19.55
N GLY A 116 -15.93 -2.04 19.57
CA GLY A 116 -15.83 -1.31 20.82
C GLY A 116 -15.29 0.08 20.61
N ARG A 117 -14.76 0.66 21.69
CA ARG A 117 -14.32 2.05 21.71
C ARG A 117 -12.87 2.15 22.15
N ILE A 118 -12.12 2.99 21.44
CA ILE A 118 -10.79 3.43 21.83
C ILE A 118 -10.90 4.78 22.56
N THR A 119 -10.31 4.86 23.74
CA THR A 119 -10.32 6.07 24.58
C THR A 119 -8.94 6.38 25.15
N ASP A 120 -8.72 7.62 25.57
CA ASP A 120 -7.54 8.01 26.33
C ASP A 120 -7.70 7.72 27.84
N GLU A 121 -6.67 8.05 28.62
CA GLU A 121 -6.65 7.88 30.08
C GLU A 121 -7.76 8.65 30.82
N GLN A 122 -8.37 9.66 30.19
CA GLN A 122 -9.49 10.44 30.72
C GLN A 122 -10.86 9.93 30.22
N GLY A 123 -10.88 8.89 29.39
CA GLY A 123 -12.10 8.31 28.81
C GLY A 123 -12.64 9.08 27.60
N ARG A 124 -11.88 10.02 27.04
CA ARG A 124 -12.24 10.74 25.82
C ARG A 124 -11.99 9.83 24.61
N PRO A 125 -12.88 9.80 23.61
CA PRO A 125 -12.67 8.99 22.41
C PRO A 125 -11.48 9.48 21.60
N ILE A 126 -10.76 8.54 20.97
CA ILE A 126 -9.61 8.86 20.12
C ILE A 126 -9.93 8.48 18.66
N PRO A 127 -10.07 9.46 17.74
CA PRO A 127 -10.18 9.21 16.31
C PRO A 127 -8.83 8.87 15.66
N GLY A 128 -8.88 8.17 14.52
CA GLY A 128 -7.70 7.87 13.70
C GLY A 128 -6.78 6.79 14.27
N ILE A 129 -7.29 5.96 15.19
CA ILE A 129 -6.58 4.78 15.68
C ILE A 129 -6.87 3.62 14.73
N VAL A 130 -5.81 2.96 14.26
CA VAL A 130 -5.93 1.71 13.51
C VAL A 130 -6.13 0.58 14.51
N VAL A 131 -7.19 -0.19 14.31
CA VAL A 131 -7.43 -1.42 15.06
C VAL A 131 -7.32 -2.59 14.09
N ALA A 132 -6.32 -3.47 14.29
CA ALA A 132 -6.00 -4.57 13.37
C ALA A 132 -5.96 -5.92 14.09
N ALA A 133 -6.45 -6.98 13.43
CA ALA A 133 -6.42 -8.34 13.96
C ALA A 133 -5.20 -9.12 13.47
N SER A 134 -4.67 -10.00 14.33
CA SER A 134 -3.52 -10.90 14.12
C SER A 134 -2.16 -10.22 13.99
N SER A 135 -2.05 -9.13 13.24
CA SER A 135 -0.83 -8.32 13.14
C SER A 135 -1.17 -6.86 12.78
N PRO A 136 -0.26 -5.90 13.06
CA PRO A 136 -0.45 -4.50 12.66
C PRO A 136 -0.57 -4.27 11.15
N HIS A 137 -0.08 -5.21 10.34
CA HIS A 137 -0.02 -5.11 8.88
C HIS A 137 -1.09 -5.96 8.18
N SER A 138 -2.05 -6.51 8.91
CA SER A 138 -3.10 -7.34 8.32
C SER A 138 -4.08 -6.48 7.52
N ALA A 139 -4.71 -7.07 6.49
CA ALA A 139 -5.83 -6.43 5.79
C ALA A 139 -7.13 -6.44 6.61
N ASN A 140 -7.11 -7.03 7.81
CA ASN A 140 -8.22 -7.12 8.74
C ASN A 140 -8.14 -6.02 9.80
N TYR A 141 -8.39 -4.78 9.38
CA TYR A 141 -8.34 -3.61 10.24
C TYR A 141 -9.53 -2.68 10.02
N ASP A 142 -9.79 -1.80 10.99
CA ASP A 142 -10.69 -0.65 10.91
C ASP A 142 -10.00 0.59 11.51
N ILE A 143 -10.54 1.78 11.24
CA ILE A 143 -10.01 3.06 11.75
C ILE A 143 -11.11 3.74 12.56
N THR A 144 -10.78 4.20 13.77
CA THR A 144 -11.75 4.87 14.63
C THR A 144 -12.19 6.23 14.06
N MET A 145 -13.49 6.51 14.13
CA MET A 145 -14.06 7.84 13.83
C MET A 145 -13.98 8.77 15.06
N ASP A 146 -14.58 9.96 14.99
CA ASP A 146 -14.59 10.98 16.07
C ASP A 146 -15.11 10.45 17.42
N ASP A 147 -16.00 9.46 17.40
CA ASP A 147 -16.49 8.81 18.60
C ASP A 147 -15.60 7.68 19.13
N GLY A 148 -14.46 7.39 18.49
CA GLY A 148 -13.51 6.36 18.91
C GLY A 148 -13.98 4.94 18.65
N VAL A 149 -15.10 4.73 17.95
CA VAL A 149 -15.67 3.39 17.70
C VAL A 149 -14.96 2.71 16.53
N PHE A 150 -14.67 1.42 16.69
CA PHE A 150 -14.18 0.54 15.63
C PHE A 150 -15.04 -0.73 15.51
N VAL A 151 -15.03 -1.34 14.32
CA VAL A 151 -15.71 -2.61 14.03
C VAL A 151 -14.84 -3.47 13.11
N LEU A 152 -14.48 -4.67 13.57
CA LEU A 152 -13.87 -5.75 12.79
C LEU A 152 -14.90 -6.85 12.59
N ASP A 153 -15.51 -6.95 11.43
CA ASP A 153 -16.65 -7.84 11.17
C ASP A 153 -16.39 -8.88 10.06
N THR A 154 -15.21 -8.89 9.45
CA THR A 154 -14.92 -9.69 8.26
C THR A 154 -13.62 -10.49 8.45
N GLY A 155 -13.57 -11.72 7.95
CA GLY A 155 -12.34 -12.53 7.91
C GLY A 155 -11.92 -13.23 9.21
N LEU A 156 -12.65 -13.03 10.32
CA LEU A 156 -12.29 -13.57 11.64
C LEU A 156 -12.87 -14.98 11.87
N LYS A 157 -12.01 -15.95 12.17
CA LYS A 157 -12.38 -17.34 12.48
C LYS A 157 -12.57 -17.53 13.98
N THR A 158 -13.11 -18.68 14.38
CA THR A 158 -13.09 -19.09 15.80
C THR A 158 -11.65 -19.37 16.20
N GLY A 159 -11.19 -18.76 17.30
CA GLY A 159 -9.82 -18.91 17.79
C GLY A 159 -9.32 -17.72 18.61
N GLN A 160 -8.05 -17.79 18.97
CA GLN A 160 -7.35 -16.74 19.71
C GLN A 160 -6.74 -15.72 18.74
N TYR A 161 -6.92 -14.44 19.03
CA TYR A 161 -6.42 -13.33 18.21
C TYR A 161 -5.74 -12.28 19.09
N ASP A 162 -4.64 -11.74 18.60
CA ASP A 162 -4.11 -10.47 19.06
C ASP A 162 -4.81 -9.34 18.29
N ILE A 163 -5.39 -8.39 19.02
CA ILE A 163 -5.98 -7.16 18.48
C ILE A 163 -5.06 -6.00 18.82
N TYR A 164 -4.48 -5.41 17.79
CA TYR A 164 -3.57 -4.28 17.87
C TYR A 164 -4.38 -2.98 17.74
N ALA A 165 -4.14 -2.02 18.62
CA ALA A 165 -4.65 -0.66 18.52
C ALA A 165 -3.45 0.30 18.56
N PHE A 166 -3.21 1.00 17.45
CA PHE A 166 -2.06 1.89 17.32
C PHE A 166 -2.44 3.17 16.58
N LYS A 167 -1.81 4.28 16.97
CA LYS A 167 -1.88 5.52 16.21
C LYS A 167 -0.73 5.48 15.20
N PRO A 168 -1.01 5.59 13.90
CA PRO A 168 0.07 5.60 12.91
C PRO A 168 0.91 6.86 13.06
N GLY A 169 2.22 6.69 13.26
CA GLY A 169 3.11 7.79 13.60
C GLY A 169 4.02 8.25 12.46
N ILE A 170 4.06 7.54 11.33
CA ILE A 170 4.91 7.87 10.19
C ILE A 170 4.06 8.26 8.98
N ASP A 171 4.11 9.55 8.62
CA ASP A 171 3.62 9.99 7.31
C ASP A 171 4.68 9.68 6.24
N ILE A 172 4.53 8.51 5.62
CA ILE A 172 5.43 8.01 4.59
C ILE A 172 5.46 8.97 3.38
N ALA A 173 4.38 9.72 3.09
CA ALA A 173 4.35 10.65 1.97
C ALA A 173 5.32 11.83 2.16
N ILE A 174 5.52 12.28 3.40
CA ILE A 174 6.50 13.34 3.68
C ILE A 174 7.92 12.79 3.61
N LEU A 175 8.16 11.56 4.09
CA LEU A 175 9.46 10.89 3.92
C LEU A 175 9.79 10.69 2.44
N GLN A 176 8.82 10.33 1.60
CA GLN A 176 9.00 10.17 0.16
C GLN A 176 9.42 11.46 -0.55
N ASN A 177 8.87 12.61 -0.17
CA ASN A 177 9.28 13.91 -0.74
C ASN A 177 10.74 14.25 -0.46
N LEU A 178 11.30 13.78 0.66
CA LEU A 178 12.74 13.93 0.97
C LEU A 178 13.62 13.02 0.10
N LEU A 179 13.06 11.97 -0.48
CA LEU A 179 13.75 10.89 -1.17
C LEU A 179 13.68 11.00 -2.71
N ASN A 180 13.37 12.16 -3.27
CA ASN A 180 13.22 12.38 -4.73
C ASN A 180 14.46 12.03 -5.60
N ASN A 181 15.53 11.44 -5.03
CA ASN A 181 16.54 10.71 -5.77
C ASN A 181 16.02 9.29 -6.08
N THR A 182 15.90 9.01 -7.38
CA THR A 182 15.47 7.82 -8.14
C THR A 182 15.58 6.38 -7.57
N GLU A 183 16.07 6.12 -6.36
CA GLU A 183 16.27 4.76 -5.83
C GLU A 183 15.11 4.24 -4.96
N LEU A 184 14.16 5.09 -4.54
CA LEU A 184 12.97 4.65 -3.77
C LEU A 184 11.64 4.79 -4.53
N GLY A 185 11.71 4.92 -5.87
CA GLY A 185 10.56 5.08 -6.75
C GLY A 185 9.56 3.90 -6.76
N SER A 186 9.91 2.76 -6.16
CA SER A 186 9.04 1.58 -6.04
C SER A 186 8.11 1.59 -4.82
N LEU A 187 8.29 2.52 -3.87
CA LEU A 187 7.36 2.70 -2.74
C LEU A 187 6.25 3.72 -3.05
N GLN A 188 6.17 4.19 -4.29
CA GLN A 188 5.24 5.22 -4.74
C GLN A 188 3.79 4.78 -4.56
N ASN A 189 3.16 5.32 -3.51
CA ASN A 189 1.73 5.34 -3.24
C ASN A 189 1.07 3.97 -2.98
N LYS A 190 0.34 3.85 -1.86
CA LYS A 190 -0.72 2.85 -1.55
C LYS A 190 -0.54 1.94 -0.30
N VAL A 191 0.44 2.17 0.57
CA VAL A 191 0.25 1.81 2.00
C VAL A 191 -0.90 2.71 2.53
N PRO A 192 -1.85 2.24 3.34
CA PRO A 192 -2.88 3.11 3.92
C PRO A 192 -2.19 4.31 4.60
N ILE A 193 -2.30 5.48 3.97
CA ILE A 193 -1.70 6.72 4.45
C ILE A 193 -2.54 7.13 5.63
N LEU A 194 -2.05 6.80 6.81
CA LEU A 194 -2.71 7.13 8.03
C LEU A 194 -2.16 8.48 8.49
N PHE A 195 -2.95 9.51 8.20
CA PHE A 195 -2.59 10.89 8.50
C PHE A 195 -2.34 11.08 10.00
N LYS A 196 -1.22 11.72 10.35
CA LYS A 196 -1.00 12.27 11.69
C LYS A 196 -2.04 13.38 11.92
N THR A 197 -3.11 13.08 12.66
CA THR A 197 -3.96 14.11 13.26
C THR A 197 -3.24 14.70 14.49
N GLN A 198 -3.14 16.03 14.55
CA GLN A 198 -2.11 16.79 15.26
C GLN A 198 -2.11 16.75 16.81
N ASP A 199 -3.03 16.08 17.51
CA ASP A 199 -3.26 16.49 18.91
C ASP A 199 -2.63 15.63 20.03
N ALA A 200 -2.26 14.37 19.81
CA ALA A 200 -1.46 13.56 20.75
C ALA A 200 -1.00 12.25 20.11
N GLY A 201 0.21 11.79 20.44
CA GLY A 201 0.63 10.42 20.17
C GLY A 201 0.34 9.47 21.32
N TYR A 202 0.21 8.19 21.01
CA TYR A 202 -0.19 7.15 21.97
C TYR A 202 0.77 5.96 21.91
N ILE A 203 0.85 5.21 22.99
CA ILE A 203 1.56 3.93 23.03
C ILE A 203 0.63 2.85 22.47
N SER A 204 1.13 2.07 21.52
CA SER A 204 0.40 0.95 20.92
C SER A 204 -0.03 -0.06 21.97
N HIS A 205 -1.22 -0.63 21.80
CA HIS A 205 -1.78 -1.60 22.72
C HIS A 205 -2.15 -2.89 21.99
N VAL A 206 -1.92 -4.03 22.65
CA VAL A 206 -2.29 -5.36 22.14
C VAL A 206 -3.21 -6.04 23.16
N SER A 207 -4.36 -6.50 22.69
CA SER A 207 -5.33 -7.26 23.48
C SER A 207 -5.50 -8.66 22.90
N GLU A 208 -5.24 -9.68 23.70
CA GLU A 208 -5.49 -11.07 23.33
C GLU A 208 -6.95 -11.44 23.61
N VAL A 209 -7.68 -11.89 22.58
CA VAL A 209 -9.12 -12.19 22.65
C VAL A 209 -9.45 -13.56 22.06
N GLN A 210 -10.44 -14.22 22.64
CA GLN A 210 -11.02 -15.46 22.10
C GLN A 210 -12.28 -15.14 21.31
N LEU A 211 -12.28 -15.46 20.02
CA LEU A 211 -13.38 -15.17 19.10
C LEU A 211 -14.13 -16.45 18.71
N GLU A 212 -15.40 -16.30 18.38
CA GLU A 212 -16.27 -17.37 17.88
C GLU A 212 -17.08 -16.85 16.69
N GLN A 213 -17.09 -17.62 15.60
CA GLN A 213 -17.81 -17.24 14.37
C GLN A 213 -19.30 -16.98 14.62
N GLY A 214 -19.83 -15.93 13.99
CA GLY A 214 -21.21 -15.50 14.16
C GLY A 214 -21.51 -14.81 15.49
N LYS A 215 -20.51 -14.59 16.36
CA LYS A 215 -20.68 -13.84 17.62
C LYS A 215 -19.96 -12.51 17.59
N LEU A 216 -20.57 -11.52 18.26
CA LEU A 216 -19.98 -10.23 18.55
C LEU A 216 -19.24 -10.26 19.90
N THR A 217 -17.99 -9.82 19.89
CA THR A 217 -17.17 -9.59 21.07
C THR A 217 -17.00 -8.09 21.28
N THR A 218 -17.29 -7.61 22.48
CA THR A 218 -17.05 -6.20 22.84
C THR A 218 -15.64 -6.04 23.40
N LEU A 219 -14.85 -5.14 22.81
CA LEU A 219 -13.49 -4.83 23.26
C LEU A 219 -13.31 -3.30 23.35
N ASN A 220 -13.30 -2.78 24.58
CA ASN A 220 -12.93 -1.38 24.81
C ASN A 220 -11.46 -1.30 25.20
N VAL A 221 -10.73 -0.39 24.57
CA VAL A 221 -9.29 -0.19 24.81
C VAL A 221 -9.06 1.23 25.31
N GLN A 222 -8.23 1.35 26.32
CA GLN A 222 -7.72 2.62 26.81
C GLN A 222 -6.24 2.74 26.42
N LEU A 223 -5.92 3.68 25.54
CA LEU A 223 -4.54 3.96 25.15
C LEU A 223 -3.87 4.90 26.14
N LYS A 224 -2.59 4.65 26.39
CA LYS A 224 -1.74 5.54 27.19
C LYS A 224 -1.12 6.59 26.29
N ASN A 225 -0.91 7.79 26.84
CA ASN A 225 -0.19 8.85 26.15
C ASN A 225 1.26 8.42 25.90
N SER A 226 1.77 8.71 24.70
CA SER A 226 3.18 8.55 24.38
C SER A 226 4.02 9.60 25.11
N HIS A 227 5.26 9.25 25.44
CA HIS A 227 6.28 10.26 25.71
C HIS A 227 6.65 11.01 24.42
N ALA A 228 7.37 12.12 24.57
CA ALA A 228 7.92 12.87 23.44
C ALA A 228 9.42 13.09 23.62
N ILE A 229 10.16 12.95 22.53
CA ILE A 229 11.57 13.34 22.37
C ILE A 229 11.59 14.50 21.38
N SER A 230 12.21 15.60 21.77
CA SER A 230 12.33 16.78 20.90
C SER A 230 13.78 17.23 20.80
N GLY A 231 14.08 18.07 19.84
CA GLY A 231 15.43 18.59 19.71
C GLY A 231 15.62 19.51 18.52
N ARG A 232 16.86 19.92 18.32
CA ARG A 232 17.29 20.73 17.19
C ARG A 232 18.48 20.08 16.49
N VAL A 233 18.45 20.15 15.16
CA VAL A 233 19.51 19.70 14.27
C VAL A 233 20.19 20.93 13.69
N THR A 234 21.50 21.04 13.88
CA THR A 234 22.34 22.12 13.35
C THR A 234 23.54 21.59 12.58
N ASP A 235 24.12 22.37 11.68
CA ASP A 235 25.42 22.07 11.07
C ASP A 235 26.57 22.44 12.00
N SER A 236 27.81 22.15 11.60
CA SER A 236 29.02 22.50 12.36
C SER A 236 29.28 24.01 12.49
N ALA A 237 28.60 24.86 11.70
CA ALA A 237 28.63 26.31 11.81
C ALA A 237 27.51 26.86 12.72
N GLY A 238 26.60 26.00 13.21
CA GLY A 238 25.47 26.34 14.08
C GLY A 238 24.21 26.77 13.33
N ASN A 239 24.17 26.65 12.00
CA ASN A 239 22.97 26.91 11.21
C ASN A 239 21.95 25.78 11.41
N ALA A 240 20.66 26.10 11.36
CA ALA A 240 19.60 25.09 11.38
C ALA A 240 19.66 24.22 10.12
N VAL A 241 19.41 22.92 10.28
CA VAL A 241 19.28 21.99 9.14
C VAL A 241 17.82 21.54 9.00
N PRO A 242 17.05 22.15 8.09
CA PRO A 242 15.67 21.74 7.80
C PRO A 242 15.59 20.50 6.91
N ASP A 243 14.42 19.89 6.85
CA ASP A 243 14.04 18.74 6.01
C ASP A 243 14.96 17.51 6.15
N VAL A 244 15.36 17.20 7.37
CA VAL A 244 16.08 15.97 7.74
C VAL A 244 15.15 15.09 8.55
N ALA A 245 15.08 13.80 8.22
CA ALA A 245 14.24 12.85 8.95
C ALA A 245 14.98 12.24 10.15
N VAL A 246 14.26 12.14 11.25
CA VAL A 246 14.71 11.60 12.53
C VAL A 246 13.83 10.41 12.90
N PHE A 247 14.45 9.31 13.30
CA PHE A 247 13.78 8.05 13.66
C PHE A 247 14.17 7.61 15.07
N ALA A 248 13.32 6.80 15.71
CA ALA A 248 13.60 6.14 16.98
C ALA A 248 13.63 4.62 16.82
N PHE A 249 14.60 3.99 17.47
CA PHE A 249 14.70 2.54 17.61
C PHE A 249 14.72 2.18 19.09
N ASP A 250 14.01 1.12 19.47
CA ASP A 250 14.02 0.61 20.85
C ASP A 250 15.35 -0.11 21.18
N SER A 251 15.48 -0.61 22.41
CA SER A 251 16.66 -1.36 22.86
C SER A 251 16.89 -2.68 22.11
N ASN A 252 15.89 -3.20 21.39
CA ASN A 252 15.99 -4.41 20.57
C ASN A 252 16.37 -4.09 19.11
N GLY A 253 16.59 -2.80 18.78
CA GLY A 253 16.86 -2.37 17.41
C GLY A 253 15.63 -2.44 16.50
N ILE A 254 14.43 -2.44 17.08
CA ILE A 254 13.17 -2.37 16.33
C ILE A 254 12.79 -0.91 16.15
N MET A 255 12.45 -0.53 14.91
CA MET A 255 11.99 0.82 14.62
C MET A 255 10.65 1.05 15.32
N VAL A 256 10.56 2.15 16.06
CA VAL A 256 9.32 2.60 16.70
C VAL A 256 8.46 3.26 15.64
N ASP A 257 7.13 3.16 15.74
CA ASP A 257 6.20 3.82 14.80
C ASP A 257 6.11 5.34 15.06
N THR A 258 7.25 6.03 14.93
CA THR A 258 7.40 7.49 15.02
C THR A 258 8.57 7.96 14.17
N ALA A 259 8.33 9.01 13.38
CA ALA A 259 9.35 9.74 12.67
C ALA A 259 9.04 11.23 12.70
N ALA A 260 10.08 12.06 12.58
CA ALA A 260 9.93 13.50 12.52
C ALA A 260 10.80 14.08 11.41
N ILE A 261 10.36 15.17 10.80
CA ILE A 261 11.15 15.92 9.83
C ILE A 261 11.45 17.28 10.44
N THR A 262 12.71 17.70 10.35
CA THR A 262 13.11 18.99 10.91
C THR A 262 12.44 20.14 10.18
N ASP A 263 11.89 21.08 10.95
CA ASP A 263 11.30 22.32 10.42
C ASP A 263 12.37 23.32 9.94
N SER A 264 11.94 24.49 9.48
CA SER A 264 12.83 25.57 9.01
C SER A 264 13.84 26.06 10.06
N ASP A 265 13.55 25.86 11.36
CA ASP A 265 14.44 26.19 12.48
C ASP A 265 15.30 25.00 12.92
N GLY A 266 15.20 23.86 12.21
CA GLY A 266 15.91 22.61 12.49
C GLY A 266 15.29 21.81 13.64
N ARG A 267 14.08 22.13 14.08
CA ARG A 267 13.44 21.47 15.23
C ARG A 267 12.68 20.23 14.78
N TYR A 268 12.71 19.20 15.62
CA TYR A 268 11.94 17.97 15.41
C TYR A 268 11.28 17.52 16.70
N THR A 269 10.22 16.71 16.59
CA THR A 269 9.55 16.10 17.74
C THR A 269 9.03 14.72 17.36
N LEU A 270 9.52 13.69 18.04
CA LEU A 270 9.02 12.32 18.02
C LEU A 270 8.08 12.18 19.22
N ASP A 271 6.81 11.91 18.98
CA ASP A 271 5.76 12.01 20.01
C ASP A 271 4.79 10.84 19.99
N ASN A 272 5.10 9.76 19.26
CA ASN A 272 4.22 8.61 19.11
C ASN A 272 4.92 7.28 19.46
N ASP A 273 4.18 6.34 20.03
CA ASP A 273 4.64 4.99 20.39
C ASP A 273 5.89 4.92 21.29
N LEU A 274 6.20 6.00 22.02
CA LEU A 274 7.33 6.09 22.95
C LEU A 274 6.87 5.73 24.36
N ALA A 275 7.00 4.46 24.72
CA ALA A 275 6.86 3.96 26.08
C ALA A 275 8.09 4.29 26.96
N PRO A 276 8.03 4.11 28.30
CA PRO A 276 9.24 4.12 29.12
C PRO A 276 10.24 3.05 28.67
N GLY A 277 11.48 3.43 28.41
CA GLY A 277 12.49 2.53 27.84
C GLY A 277 13.75 3.25 27.34
N GLU A 278 14.71 2.47 26.83
CA GLU A 278 15.90 3.00 26.16
C GLU A 278 15.69 3.04 24.66
N TYR A 279 16.09 4.15 24.05
CA TYR A 279 15.94 4.40 22.62
C TYR A 279 17.23 4.91 22.01
N THR A 280 17.46 4.56 20.75
CA THR A 280 18.47 5.18 19.89
C THR A 280 17.76 6.06 18.87
N ILE A 281 18.05 7.35 18.89
CA ILE A 281 17.55 8.34 17.94
C ILE A 281 18.56 8.46 16.82
N ILE A 282 18.08 8.39 15.58
CA ILE A 282 18.94 8.27 14.40
C ILE A 282 18.50 9.24 13.32
N ILE A 283 19.47 9.96 12.78
CA ILE A 283 19.41 10.67 11.52
C ILE A 283 20.18 9.82 10.50
N PRO A 284 19.49 8.99 9.70
CA PRO A 284 20.15 8.11 8.75
C PRO A 284 20.68 8.88 7.54
N SER A 285 21.71 8.33 6.90
CA SER A 285 22.33 8.88 5.70
C SER A 285 21.31 9.28 4.62
N LEU A 286 20.36 8.38 4.36
CA LEU A 286 19.33 8.51 3.31
C LEU A 286 18.46 9.76 3.48
N PHE A 287 18.30 10.24 4.71
CA PHE A 287 17.46 11.38 5.04
C PHE A 287 18.25 12.57 5.62
N SER A 288 19.57 12.56 5.47
CA SER A 288 20.48 13.56 6.03
C SER A 288 21.05 14.55 5.00
N LYS A 289 20.55 14.53 3.75
CA LYS A 289 21.00 15.41 2.64
C LYS A 289 22.52 15.29 2.39
N GLU A 290 23.26 16.41 2.44
CA GLU A 290 24.72 16.47 2.24
C GLU A 290 25.53 16.13 3.51
N TYR A 291 24.86 15.71 4.58
CA TYR A 291 25.50 15.45 5.87
C TYR A 291 25.80 13.97 6.08
N ALA A 292 26.71 13.70 7.03
CA ALA A 292 26.95 12.37 7.56
C ALA A 292 25.82 11.98 8.54
N PRO A 293 25.49 10.68 8.64
CA PRO A 293 24.50 10.19 9.61
C PRO A 293 24.92 10.51 11.05
N ALA A 294 23.93 10.62 11.94
CA ALA A 294 24.16 10.86 13.36
C ALA A 294 23.20 10.01 14.22
N SER A 295 23.64 9.65 15.43
CA SER A 295 22.79 8.95 16.40
C SER A 295 23.10 9.34 17.84
N ALA A 296 22.10 9.20 18.71
CA ALA A 296 22.20 9.47 20.14
C ALA A 296 21.26 8.54 20.92
N ALA A 297 21.72 8.03 22.07
CA ALA A 297 20.88 7.24 22.97
C ALA A 297 20.13 8.16 23.94
N VAL A 298 18.91 7.78 24.31
CA VAL A 298 18.06 8.46 25.30
C VAL A 298 17.22 7.45 26.06
N THR A 299 16.99 7.70 27.35
CA THR A 299 16.12 6.86 28.19
C THR A 299 14.88 7.66 28.57
N LEU A 300 13.70 7.07 28.43
CA LEU A 300 12.42 7.68 28.77
C LEU A 300 11.79 7.02 30.01
N PRO A 301 11.09 7.80 30.86
CA PRO A 301 11.07 9.27 30.87
C PRO A 301 12.39 9.83 31.41
N ALA A 302 12.90 10.93 30.84
CA ALA A 302 13.99 11.71 31.44
C ALA A 302 13.47 13.03 32.01
N GLU A 303 14.27 13.69 32.86
CA GLU A 303 13.99 15.06 33.31
C GLU A 303 13.95 16.05 32.14
N ASN A 304 14.71 15.76 31.08
CA ASN A 304 14.72 16.52 29.83
C ASN A 304 14.86 15.57 28.64
N ASN A 305 13.80 15.39 27.86
CA ASN A 305 13.79 14.56 26.66
C ASN A 305 14.30 15.33 25.41
N THR A 306 15.26 16.24 25.60
CA THR A 306 15.86 17.03 24.51
C THR A 306 17.10 16.34 23.96
N VAL A 307 17.09 15.99 22.67
CA VAL A 307 18.24 15.39 21.97
C VAL A 307 18.64 16.29 20.81
N ASN A 308 19.75 17.02 20.94
CA ASN A 308 20.26 17.89 19.87
C ASN A 308 21.32 17.17 19.03
N PHE A 309 21.33 17.44 17.73
CA PHE A 309 22.31 16.91 16.80
C PHE A 309 23.12 18.03 16.15
N THR A 310 24.43 17.82 16.04
CA THR A 310 25.30 18.61 15.16
C THR A 310 25.74 17.73 14.01
N LEU A 311 25.28 18.03 12.80
CA LEU A 311 25.61 17.31 11.59
C LEU A 311 26.91 17.84 10.97
N HIS A 312 27.74 16.92 10.51
CA HIS A 312 28.96 17.21 9.76
C HIS A 312 28.74 16.92 8.28
N LYS A 313 29.38 17.70 7.39
CA LYS A 313 29.31 17.41 5.95
C LYS A 313 29.78 15.99 5.66
N SER A 314 29.10 15.30 4.76
CA SER A 314 29.49 13.99 4.28
C SER A 314 30.89 14.04 3.69
N GLY A 315 31.67 12.97 3.90
CA GLY A 315 32.86 12.71 3.11
C GLY A 315 32.51 12.39 1.65
N THR A 316 33.52 12.39 0.79
CA THR A 316 33.37 12.02 -0.62
C THR A 316 34.31 10.87 -0.94
N ILE A 317 33.79 9.78 -1.50
CA ILE A 317 34.60 8.70 -2.09
C ILE A 317 34.46 8.81 -3.61
N SER A 318 35.54 9.13 -4.30
CA SER A 318 35.60 9.06 -5.76
C SER A 318 36.50 7.92 -6.21
N GLY A 319 36.30 7.46 -7.44
CA GLY A 319 37.15 6.40 -7.96
C GLY A 319 36.91 6.10 -9.42
N ARG A 320 37.61 5.06 -9.88
CA ARG A 320 37.41 4.47 -11.20
C ARG A 320 37.26 2.96 -11.10
N VAL A 321 36.34 2.42 -11.88
CA VAL A 321 36.19 0.99 -12.12
C VAL A 321 36.80 0.64 -13.47
N VAL A 322 37.64 -0.40 -13.48
CA VAL A 322 38.33 -0.87 -14.68
C VAL A 322 38.20 -2.39 -14.85
N GLU A 323 38.37 -2.84 -16.09
CA GLU A 323 38.63 -4.23 -16.46
C GLU A 323 40.13 -4.57 -16.27
N PRO A 324 40.54 -5.86 -16.37
CA PRO A 324 41.94 -6.25 -16.15
C PRO A 324 42.89 -5.71 -17.23
N ASN A 325 42.35 -5.35 -18.39
CA ASN A 325 43.06 -4.73 -19.50
C ASN A 325 43.20 -3.19 -19.33
N GLY A 326 42.62 -2.60 -18.27
CA GLY A 326 42.62 -1.17 -17.96
C GLY A 326 41.50 -0.35 -18.60
N ASN A 327 40.58 -0.98 -19.35
CA ASN A 327 39.42 -0.31 -19.92
C ASN A 327 38.42 0.10 -18.82
N PRO A 328 37.70 1.22 -18.99
CA PRO A 328 36.66 1.63 -18.04
C PRO A 328 35.44 0.71 -18.07
N VAL A 329 34.85 0.48 -16.90
CA VAL A 329 33.53 -0.18 -16.78
C VAL A 329 32.48 0.88 -16.47
N ALA A 330 31.60 1.15 -17.44
CA ALA A 330 30.45 2.04 -17.27
C ALA A 330 29.28 1.31 -16.60
N ASP A 331 28.37 2.07 -15.97
CA ASP A 331 27.13 1.57 -15.35
C ASP A 331 27.34 0.54 -14.21
N ALA A 332 28.53 0.43 -13.65
CA ALA A 332 28.80 -0.36 -12.45
C ALA A 332 28.18 0.34 -11.23
N THR A 333 27.36 -0.39 -10.46
CA THR A 333 26.80 0.07 -9.20
C THR A 333 27.85 0.01 -8.12
N ILE A 334 28.11 1.14 -7.49
CA ILE A 334 29.03 1.30 -6.38
C ILE A 334 28.22 1.44 -5.10
N PHE A 335 28.66 0.80 -4.04
CA PHE A 335 28.17 1.08 -2.69
C PHE A 335 29.31 1.05 -1.67
N ALA A 336 29.22 1.88 -0.63
CA ALA A 336 30.24 1.97 0.41
C ALA A 336 29.66 1.77 1.82
N MET A 337 30.01 0.64 2.45
CA MET A 337 29.54 0.29 3.80
C MET A 337 30.64 0.53 4.86
N PRO A 338 30.31 1.06 6.05
CA PRO A 338 31.28 1.14 7.15
C PRO A 338 31.86 -0.24 7.52
N LYS A 339 33.19 -0.31 7.68
CA LYS A 339 33.90 -1.53 8.08
C LYS A 339 33.50 -1.90 9.51
N GLY A 340 32.93 -3.09 9.68
CA GLY A 340 32.49 -3.60 10.99
C GLY A 340 31.02 -3.36 11.29
N LEU A 341 30.27 -2.74 10.38
CA LEU A 341 28.81 -2.80 10.39
C LEU A 341 28.41 -4.27 10.30
N HIS A 342 27.99 -4.85 11.42
CA HIS A 342 27.38 -6.17 11.44
C HIS A 342 25.92 -5.97 11.09
N VAL A 343 25.53 -6.44 9.92
CA VAL A 343 24.12 -6.62 9.59
C VAL A 343 23.69 -7.88 10.31
N ASP A 344 23.27 -7.75 11.56
CA ASP A 344 22.41 -8.75 12.16
C ASP A 344 20.99 -8.60 11.58
N ASP A 345 20.10 -9.57 11.83
CA ASP A 345 18.73 -9.55 11.29
C ASP A 345 17.83 -8.49 11.98
N THR A 346 18.41 -7.46 12.63
CA THR A 346 17.65 -6.38 13.28
C THR A 346 17.23 -5.30 12.28
N GLN A 347 16.05 -4.72 12.47
CA GLN A 347 15.55 -3.66 11.58
C GLN A 347 16.51 -2.46 11.55
N LEU A 348 17.10 -2.10 12.69
CA LEU A 348 18.10 -1.05 12.77
C LEU A 348 19.29 -1.30 11.84
N ALA A 349 19.87 -2.50 11.86
CA ALA A 349 21.03 -2.80 11.04
C ALA A 349 20.68 -2.81 9.54
N LEU A 350 19.51 -3.35 9.17
CA LEU A 350 19.00 -3.26 7.80
C LEU A 350 18.72 -1.81 7.38
N PHE A 351 18.16 -0.99 8.26
CA PHE A 351 17.84 0.41 7.99
C PHE A 351 19.10 1.27 7.80
N LEU A 352 20.14 1.04 8.60
CA LEU A 352 21.45 1.67 8.43
C LEU A 352 22.14 1.20 7.13
N ALA A 353 21.97 -0.08 6.75
CA ALA A 353 22.45 -0.60 5.47
C ALA A 353 21.67 -0.06 4.25
N ALA A 354 20.37 0.26 4.38
CA ALA A 354 19.61 0.91 3.33
C ALA A 354 20.10 2.35 3.05
N GLY A 355 20.73 3.00 4.04
CA GLY A 355 21.37 4.31 3.89
C GLY A 355 22.81 4.28 3.36
N THR A 356 23.26 3.15 2.81
CA THR A 356 24.61 3.05 2.21
C THR A 356 24.73 3.99 1.01
N ALA A 357 25.82 4.75 0.91
CA ALA A 357 26.06 5.62 -0.24
C ALA A 357 26.18 4.78 -1.52
N THR A 358 25.40 5.07 -2.54
CA THR A 358 25.38 4.41 -3.85
C THR A 358 25.74 5.36 -5.00
N ALA A 359 26.32 4.83 -6.07
CA ALA A 359 26.54 5.55 -7.33
C ALA A 359 26.60 4.60 -8.52
N LYS A 360 26.49 5.12 -9.73
CA LYS A 360 26.87 4.39 -10.95
C LYS A 360 28.11 5.00 -11.57
N THR A 361 28.92 4.16 -12.21
CA THR A 361 30.05 4.67 -12.99
C THR A 361 29.59 5.30 -14.30
N ASP A 362 30.24 6.39 -14.69
CA ASP A 362 30.06 7.02 -16.00
C ASP A 362 30.73 6.22 -17.14
N GLN A 363 30.64 6.73 -18.37
CA GLN A 363 31.25 6.10 -19.56
C GLN A 363 32.79 5.98 -19.47
N ASP A 364 33.43 6.78 -18.63
CA ASP A 364 34.86 6.71 -18.34
C ASP A 364 35.17 5.82 -17.12
N GLY A 365 34.18 5.11 -16.58
CA GLY A 365 34.28 4.24 -15.43
C GLY A 365 34.41 4.98 -14.11
N ARG A 366 34.19 6.30 -14.06
CA ARG A 366 34.37 7.12 -12.85
C ARG A 366 33.09 7.13 -12.04
N PHE A 367 33.23 7.15 -10.72
CA PHE A 367 32.11 7.32 -9.80
C PHE A 367 32.44 8.35 -8.71
N THR A 368 31.40 8.88 -8.08
CA THR A 368 31.50 9.72 -6.88
C THR A 368 30.35 9.38 -5.95
N LEU A 369 30.69 9.06 -4.70
CA LEU A 369 29.78 8.95 -3.57
C LEU A 369 30.00 10.18 -2.70
N ASP A 370 28.99 11.03 -2.53
CA ASP A 370 29.12 12.34 -1.88
C ASP A 370 28.11 12.58 -0.74
N SER A 371 27.32 11.56 -0.40
CA SER A 371 26.33 11.59 0.69
C SER A 371 26.48 10.38 1.61
N GLY A 372 26.06 10.52 2.88
CA GLY A 372 26.02 9.39 3.82
C GLY A 372 27.36 8.84 4.31
N ILE A 373 28.48 9.53 4.05
CA ILE A 373 29.82 9.06 4.40
C ILE A 373 30.32 9.84 5.63
N SER A 374 30.46 9.14 6.75
CA SER A 374 31.08 9.63 7.98
C SER A 374 32.59 9.45 7.95
N SER A 375 33.29 10.01 8.94
CA SER A 375 34.68 9.59 9.21
C SER A 375 34.72 8.12 9.60
N GLY A 376 35.57 7.32 8.94
CA GLY A 376 35.70 5.89 9.22
C GLY A 376 36.36 5.10 8.09
N THR A 377 36.56 3.81 8.32
CA THR A 377 36.97 2.89 7.26
C THR A 377 35.73 2.31 6.59
N TYR A 378 35.71 2.30 5.26
CA TYR A 378 34.62 1.78 4.44
C TYR A 378 35.09 0.59 3.59
N VAL A 379 34.21 -0.39 3.42
CA VAL A 379 34.27 -1.40 2.35
C VAL A 379 33.54 -0.81 1.15
N VAL A 380 34.29 -0.39 0.14
CA VAL A 380 33.73 0.09 -1.13
C VAL A 380 33.65 -1.09 -2.06
N THR A 381 32.44 -1.39 -2.53
CA THR A 381 32.18 -2.48 -3.45
C THR A 381 31.66 -1.90 -4.75
N ALA A 382 32.30 -2.28 -5.86
CA ALA A 382 31.70 -2.14 -7.17
C ALA A 382 31.07 -3.45 -7.57
N SER A 383 29.86 -3.37 -8.14
CA SER A 383 29.11 -4.46 -8.71
C SER A 383 28.69 -4.07 -10.13
N PHE A 384 29.13 -4.85 -11.10
CA PHE A 384 28.67 -4.82 -12.48
C PHE A 384 28.09 -6.21 -12.76
N GLY A 385 26.77 -6.33 -12.65
CA GLY A 385 26.17 -7.65 -12.49
C GLY A 385 26.51 -8.27 -11.11
N SER A 386 26.73 -9.59 -11.03
CA SER A 386 26.76 -10.34 -9.76
C SER A 386 28.12 -10.46 -9.09
N VAL A 387 29.17 -9.93 -9.71
CA VAL A 387 30.53 -10.05 -9.16
C VAL A 387 30.86 -8.77 -8.40
N PRO A 388 30.95 -8.82 -7.06
CA PRO A 388 31.48 -7.70 -6.30
C PRO A 388 33.01 -7.73 -6.38
N VAL A 389 33.62 -6.60 -6.67
CA VAL A 389 35.00 -6.31 -6.26
C VAL A 389 34.93 -5.31 -5.13
N SER A 390 35.59 -5.63 -4.02
CA SER A 390 35.60 -4.79 -2.83
C SER A 390 37.00 -4.39 -2.44
N SER A 391 37.15 -3.18 -1.94
CA SER A 391 38.40 -2.69 -1.36
C SER A 391 38.10 -1.80 -0.15
N LEU A 392 39.07 -1.69 0.76
CA LEU A 392 38.96 -0.87 1.96
C LEU A 392 39.51 0.53 1.69
N ILE A 393 38.82 1.55 2.19
CA ILE A 393 39.28 2.94 2.16
C ILE A 393 39.01 3.62 3.50
N GLU A 394 39.92 4.49 3.93
CA GLU A 394 39.68 5.37 5.07
C GLU A 394 39.21 6.74 4.57
N VAL A 395 38.13 7.23 5.15
CA VAL A 395 37.51 8.52 4.79
C VAL A 395 37.41 9.40 6.02
N GLN A 396 37.60 10.70 5.83
CA GLN A 396 37.32 11.72 6.83
C GLN A 396 36.10 12.54 6.37
N ALA A 397 35.21 12.91 7.28
CA ALA A 397 34.04 13.73 6.99
C ALA A 397 34.45 15.03 6.26
N GLY A 398 33.69 15.40 5.23
CA GLY A 398 33.98 16.56 4.38
C GLY A 398 35.24 16.47 3.52
N SER A 399 35.93 15.31 3.47
CA SER A 399 37.17 15.11 2.70
C SER A 399 36.98 14.15 1.52
N LEU A 400 37.81 14.30 0.49
CA LEU A 400 37.85 13.43 -0.69
C LEU A 400 38.81 12.26 -0.50
N ALA A 401 38.34 11.03 -0.75
CA ALA A 401 39.14 9.82 -0.80
C ALA A 401 39.03 9.15 -2.18
N ASN A 402 40.14 8.60 -2.71
CA ASN A 402 40.20 8.03 -4.07
C ASN A 402 40.50 6.52 -4.07
N ILE A 403 39.83 5.75 -4.94
CA ILE A 403 40.05 4.29 -5.08
C ILE A 403 39.94 3.80 -6.53
N VAL A 404 40.60 2.68 -6.83
CA VAL A 404 40.45 1.93 -8.10
C VAL A 404 39.93 0.53 -7.80
N LEU A 405 38.92 0.09 -8.53
CA LEU A 405 38.26 -1.21 -8.40
C LEU A 405 38.37 -1.97 -9.73
N ASP A 406 38.85 -3.21 -9.70
CA ASP A 406 39.18 -4.01 -10.89
C ASP A 406 38.28 -5.26 -10.98
N PHE A 407 37.44 -5.33 -12.01
CA PHE A 407 36.61 -6.49 -12.31
C PHE A 407 37.43 -7.50 -13.12
N GLY A 408 37.48 -8.77 -12.70
CA GLY A 408 38.07 -9.85 -13.48
C GLY A 408 37.38 -10.11 -14.86
N GLU A 409 37.66 -11.25 -15.50
CA GLU A 409 37.14 -11.61 -16.84
C GLU A 409 35.59 -11.72 -16.92
N THR A 410 34.96 -11.32 -18.04
CA THR A 410 33.49 -11.36 -18.28
C THR A 410 33.08 -12.03 -19.63
N ILE A 411 31.81 -12.43 -19.78
CA ILE A 411 31.19 -12.96 -21.01
C ILE A 411 29.92 -12.16 -21.36
N THR A 412 29.70 -11.89 -22.66
CA THR A 412 28.45 -11.33 -23.20
C THR A 412 27.66 -12.38 -23.99
N ILE A 413 26.37 -12.52 -23.71
CA ILE A 413 25.40 -13.36 -24.43
C ILE A 413 24.40 -12.43 -25.15
N ARG A 414 24.18 -12.67 -26.45
CA ARG A 414 23.22 -11.91 -27.26
C ARG A 414 22.23 -12.86 -27.92
N GLY A 415 20.96 -12.44 -27.99
CA GLY A 415 19.95 -13.26 -28.65
C GLY A 415 18.63 -12.55 -28.91
N LYS A 416 17.65 -13.34 -29.33
CA LYS A 416 16.28 -12.87 -29.61
C LYS A 416 15.23 -13.81 -29.03
N VAL A 417 14.17 -13.27 -28.44
CA VAL A 417 13.00 -14.01 -27.98
C VAL A 417 11.85 -13.84 -28.99
N THR A 418 11.23 -14.95 -29.37
CA THR A 418 10.13 -14.98 -30.34
C THR A 418 9.01 -15.92 -29.89
N ASP A 419 7.79 -15.63 -30.35
CA ASP A 419 6.65 -16.53 -30.25
C ASP A 419 6.92 -17.78 -31.11
N SER A 420 6.79 -18.96 -30.50
CA SER A 420 7.12 -20.25 -31.15
C SER A 420 6.27 -20.56 -32.37
N SER A 421 5.02 -20.09 -32.39
CA SER A 421 4.02 -20.39 -33.42
C SER A 421 4.05 -19.39 -34.58
N SER A 422 4.16 -18.11 -34.27
CA SER A 422 4.06 -17.02 -35.23
C SER A 422 5.42 -16.44 -35.64
N GLY A 423 6.49 -16.75 -34.89
CA GLY A 423 7.83 -16.22 -35.09
C GLY A 423 7.96 -14.71 -34.79
N ARG A 424 6.90 -14.07 -34.30
CA ARG A 424 6.91 -12.65 -33.96
C ARG A 424 7.84 -12.38 -32.76
N PRO A 425 8.56 -11.25 -32.75
CA PRO A 425 9.35 -10.87 -31.58
C PRO A 425 8.46 -10.66 -30.35
N ILE A 426 8.94 -11.09 -29.18
CA ILE A 426 8.30 -10.81 -27.90
C ILE A 426 9.06 -9.67 -27.24
N GLU A 427 8.40 -8.52 -27.05
CA GLU A 427 8.92 -7.36 -26.32
C GLU A 427 8.74 -7.56 -24.81
N ASN A 428 9.62 -6.98 -24.00
CA ASN A 428 9.61 -7.02 -22.53
C ASN A 428 9.76 -8.42 -21.89
N ALA A 429 10.12 -9.44 -22.66
CA ALA A 429 10.49 -10.75 -22.12
C ALA A 429 11.71 -10.61 -21.20
N SER A 430 11.64 -11.22 -20.02
CA SER A 430 12.72 -11.30 -19.04
C SER A 430 13.64 -12.46 -19.38
N VAL A 431 14.95 -12.22 -19.45
CA VAL A 431 15.98 -13.22 -19.75
C VAL A 431 16.97 -13.24 -18.60
N VAL A 432 16.91 -14.29 -17.77
CA VAL A 432 17.72 -14.43 -16.55
C VAL A 432 18.62 -15.67 -16.62
N PRO A 433 19.85 -15.63 -16.08
CA PRO A 433 20.63 -16.85 -15.88
C PRO A 433 19.88 -17.85 -15.00
N SER A 434 19.97 -19.17 -15.25
CA SER A 434 19.20 -20.17 -14.48
C SER A 434 19.50 -20.17 -12.97
N PHE A 435 20.73 -19.85 -12.58
CA PHE A 435 21.11 -19.68 -11.17
C PHE A 435 20.44 -18.49 -10.48
N ALA A 436 19.86 -17.55 -11.23
CA ALA A 436 19.20 -16.39 -10.67
C ALA A 436 17.97 -16.77 -9.83
N SER A 437 17.40 -17.95 -10.09
CA SER A 437 16.30 -18.52 -9.29
C SER A 437 16.70 -18.90 -7.85
N VAL A 438 18.00 -19.03 -7.54
CA VAL A 438 18.50 -19.47 -6.23
C VAL A 438 19.36 -18.44 -5.49
N ILE A 439 19.51 -17.23 -6.03
CA ILE A 439 20.27 -16.13 -5.41
C ILE A 439 19.38 -14.90 -5.25
N PRO A 440 19.19 -14.38 -4.02
CA PRO A 440 18.47 -13.13 -3.80
C PRO A 440 19.05 -11.97 -4.65
N SER A 441 18.18 -11.14 -5.22
CA SER A 441 18.55 -10.01 -6.11
C SER A 441 19.13 -10.38 -7.49
N ALA A 442 19.10 -11.65 -7.89
CA ALA A 442 19.65 -12.06 -9.18
C ALA A 442 18.79 -11.68 -10.40
N GLU A 443 17.59 -11.14 -10.19
CA GLU A 443 16.80 -10.44 -11.20
C GLU A 443 17.54 -9.21 -11.78
N LEU A 444 18.54 -8.69 -11.07
CA LEU A 444 19.45 -7.66 -11.61
C LEU A 444 20.32 -8.16 -12.78
N PHE A 445 20.41 -9.48 -12.98
CA PHE A 445 21.01 -10.10 -14.18
C PHE A 445 19.97 -10.34 -15.27
N ALA A 446 18.73 -9.86 -15.12
CA ALA A 446 17.74 -9.95 -16.17
C ALA A 446 18.05 -8.97 -17.30
N ALA A 447 18.11 -9.47 -18.53
CA ALA A 447 17.94 -8.64 -19.70
C ALA A 447 16.46 -8.59 -20.08
N LYS A 448 15.97 -7.41 -20.49
CA LYS A 448 14.63 -7.27 -21.08
C LYS A 448 14.76 -7.18 -22.60
N THR A 449 13.85 -7.83 -23.32
CA THR A 449 13.84 -7.73 -24.78
C THR A 449 13.25 -6.41 -25.23
N GLY A 450 13.89 -5.77 -26.22
CA GLY A 450 13.32 -4.58 -26.87
C GLY A 450 12.16 -4.89 -27.85
N PRO A 451 11.63 -3.88 -28.58
CA PRO A 451 10.52 -4.03 -29.54
C PRO A 451 10.74 -5.06 -30.65
N HIS A 452 12.00 -5.46 -30.89
CA HIS A 452 12.38 -6.47 -31.89
C HIS A 452 12.73 -7.83 -31.27
N GLY A 453 12.43 -8.02 -30.00
CA GLY A 453 12.69 -9.24 -29.23
C GLY A 453 14.16 -9.46 -28.89
N ALA A 454 15.05 -8.52 -29.24
CA ALA A 454 16.48 -8.65 -29.02
C ALA A 454 16.85 -8.36 -27.56
N TYR A 455 17.82 -9.09 -27.02
CA TYR A 455 18.37 -8.88 -25.69
C TYR A 455 19.91 -9.01 -25.71
N GLU A 456 20.54 -8.41 -24.70
CA GLU A 456 21.96 -8.54 -24.41
C GLU A 456 22.12 -8.77 -22.91
N LEU A 457 22.81 -9.85 -22.54
CA LEU A 457 23.02 -10.30 -21.18
C LEU A 457 24.53 -10.39 -20.90
N ILE A 458 25.02 -9.68 -19.89
CA ILE A 458 26.44 -9.65 -19.53
C ILE A 458 26.64 -10.38 -18.19
N ILE A 459 27.57 -11.34 -18.16
CA ILE A 459 27.80 -12.23 -17.02
C ILE A 459 29.30 -12.30 -16.71
N PRO A 460 29.75 -12.01 -15.48
CA PRO A 460 31.15 -12.14 -15.08
C PRO A 460 31.57 -13.60 -14.81
N ILE A 461 32.85 -13.95 -15.05
CA ILE A 461 33.40 -15.29 -14.75
C ILE A 461 34.30 -15.22 -13.51
N LYS A 462 34.09 -16.14 -12.57
CA LYS A 462 35.03 -16.37 -11.47
C LYS A 462 36.08 -17.40 -11.89
N ASP A 463 37.22 -16.89 -12.33
CA ASP A 463 38.48 -17.64 -12.52
C ASP A 463 38.47 -18.68 -13.66
N ASN A 464 39.65 -18.97 -14.22
CA ASN A 464 39.86 -19.86 -15.39
C ASN A 464 39.58 -21.36 -15.11
N SER A 465 38.75 -21.67 -14.10
CA SER A 465 38.34 -23.03 -13.77
C SER A 465 37.14 -23.45 -14.63
N THR A 466 37.33 -24.47 -15.45
CA THR A 466 36.41 -25.02 -16.45
C THR A 466 35.17 -25.72 -15.87
N ARG A 467 34.71 -25.35 -14.67
CA ARG A 467 33.41 -25.75 -14.13
C ARG A 467 32.48 -24.54 -14.13
N SER A 468 31.92 -24.26 -15.31
CA SER A 468 30.82 -23.32 -15.46
C SER A 468 29.67 -23.77 -14.55
N LEU A 469 29.31 -22.96 -13.55
CA LEU A 469 28.03 -23.10 -12.83
C LEU A 469 26.85 -22.70 -13.74
N PHE A 470 27.11 -22.35 -15.00
CA PHE A 470 26.20 -21.65 -15.88
C PHE A 470 26.21 -22.30 -17.27
N ASP A 471 25.24 -23.15 -17.53
CA ASP A 471 24.98 -23.69 -18.86
C ASP A 471 23.59 -23.35 -19.37
N GLU A 472 22.74 -22.64 -18.62
CA GLU A 472 21.35 -22.34 -18.98
C GLU A 472 20.89 -20.91 -18.65
N VAL A 473 19.89 -20.44 -19.40
CA VAL A 473 19.19 -19.16 -19.26
C VAL A 473 17.70 -19.46 -19.21
N THR A 474 16.99 -18.88 -18.25
CA THR A 474 15.53 -18.94 -18.13
C THR A 474 14.91 -17.67 -18.70
N VAL A 475 13.90 -17.82 -19.55
CA VAL A 475 13.18 -16.72 -20.18
C VAL A 475 11.72 -16.79 -19.82
N SER A 476 11.14 -15.66 -19.41
CA SER A 476 9.71 -15.51 -19.12
C SER A 476 9.13 -14.29 -19.83
N ALA A 477 7.85 -14.36 -20.19
CA ALA A 477 7.10 -13.25 -20.77
C ALA A 477 5.61 -13.43 -20.49
N ASP A 478 4.87 -12.33 -20.35
CA ASP A 478 3.45 -12.36 -20.02
C ASP A 478 2.64 -13.11 -21.09
N GLY A 479 1.82 -14.07 -20.64
CA GLY A 479 1.03 -14.93 -21.53
C GLY A 479 1.82 -15.99 -22.29
N TYR A 480 3.08 -16.25 -21.90
CA TYR A 480 3.94 -17.28 -22.50
C TYR A 480 4.50 -18.24 -21.44
N LYS A 481 4.69 -19.51 -21.84
CA LYS A 481 5.40 -20.49 -21.02
C LYS A 481 6.87 -20.12 -20.88
N SER A 482 7.35 -20.08 -19.65
CA SER A 482 8.78 -19.89 -19.38
C SER A 482 9.59 -21.04 -19.99
N ALA A 483 10.79 -20.72 -20.45
CA ALA A 483 11.69 -21.68 -21.05
C ALA A 483 13.09 -21.54 -20.47
N THR A 484 13.66 -22.65 -20.03
CA THR A 484 15.07 -22.75 -19.66
C THR A 484 15.82 -23.40 -20.81
N VAL A 485 16.81 -22.70 -21.37
CA VAL A 485 17.58 -23.14 -22.54
C VAL A 485 19.06 -23.05 -22.26
N PRO A 486 19.90 -23.88 -22.89
CA PRO A 486 21.33 -23.75 -22.73
C PRO A 486 21.84 -22.36 -23.14
N SER A 487 22.79 -21.78 -22.40
CA SER A 487 23.42 -20.49 -22.68
C SER A 487 24.09 -20.47 -24.07
N SER A 488 24.58 -21.63 -24.53
CA SER A 488 25.09 -21.84 -25.90
C SER A 488 24.00 -21.84 -26.98
N ALA A 489 22.74 -22.11 -26.62
CA ALA A 489 21.57 -22.10 -27.50
C ALA A 489 20.81 -20.75 -27.48
N ALA A 490 21.21 -19.82 -26.63
CA ALA A 490 20.47 -18.59 -26.30
C ALA A 490 20.41 -17.55 -27.45
N THR A 491 20.91 -17.86 -28.65
CA THR A 491 20.87 -16.95 -29.80
C THR A 491 19.43 -16.69 -30.28
N VAL A 492 18.55 -17.69 -30.21
CA VAL A 492 17.10 -17.55 -30.48
C VAL A 492 16.30 -18.43 -29.53
N ILE A 493 15.49 -17.79 -28.70
CA ILE A 493 14.64 -18.44 -27.69
C ILE A 493 13.19 -18.35 -28.16
N ARG A 494 12.51 -19.49 -28.17
CA ARG A 494 11.11 -19.57 -28.59
C ARG A 494 10.24 -19.87 -27.38
N LEU A 495 9.25 -19.02 -27.13
CA LEU A 495 8.28 -19.24 -26.07
C LEU A 495 6.94 -19.67 -26.67
N ASP A 496 6.30 -20.64 -26.03
CA ASP A 496 4.96 -21.09 -26.41
C ASP A 496 3.91 -20.17 -25.76
N LYS A 497 3.01 -19.61 -26.58
CA LYS A 497 1.90 -18.79 -26.08
C LYS A 497 0.93 -19.65 -25.29
N MET A 498 0.56 -19.21 -24.10
CA MET A 498 -0.39 -19.92 -23.27
C MET A 498 -1.84 -19.63 -23.72
N PRO A 499 -2.72 -20.65 -23.74
CA PRO A 499 -4.13 -20.40 -23.94
C PRO A 499 -4.74 -19.68 -22.72
N ALA A 500 -5.69 -18.79 -22.98
CA ALA A 500 -6.48 -18.18 -21.91
C ALA A 500 -7.24 -19.27 -21.16
N THR A 501 -7.17 -19.22 -19.83
CA THR A 501 -7.80 -20.17 -18.92
C THR A 501 -9.07 -19.54 -18.35
N LYS A 502 -10.19 -20.29 -18.35
CA LYS A 502 -11.51 -19.79 -17.95
C LYS A 502 -11.98 -20.39 -16.63
N ILE A 503 -11.63 -19.77 -15.51
CA ILE A 503 -12.13 -20.20 -14.20
C ILE A 503 -13.51 -19.58 -13.96
N THR A 504 -14.52 -20.40 -13.71
CA THR A 504 -15.88 -19.92 -13.44
C THR A 504 -16.41 -20.45 -12.12
N GLY A 505 -17.44 -19.82 -11.60
CA GLY A 505 -18.11 -20.37 -10.44
C GLY A 505 -19.23 -19.50 -9.94
N VAL A 506 -19.78 -19.93 -8.81
CA VAL A 506 -20.78 -19.22 -8.04
C VAL A 506 -20.36 -19.20 -6.58
N VAL A 507 -20.47 -18.03 -5.96
CA VAL A 507 -20.27 -17.81 -4.53
C VAL A 507 -21.65 -17.80 -3.87
N ILE A 508 -21.79 -18.62 -2.84
CA ILE A 508 -23.04 -18.82 -2.12
C ILE A 508 -22.76 -18.61 -0.63
N ALA A 509 -23.55 -17.77 0.02
CA ALA A 509 -23.51 -17.59 1.46
C ALA A 509 -24.71 -18.27 2.12
N GLN A 510 -24.49 -18.84 3.31
CA GLN A 510 -25.61 -19.02 4.22
C GLN A 510 -26.01 -17.64 4.74
N LYS A 511 -27.32 -17.37 4.79
CA LYS A 511 -27.81 -16.10 5.35
C LYS A 511 -27.20 -15.93 6.74
N PRO A 512 -26.45 -14.86 7.02
CA PRO A 512 -25.73 -14.74 8.27
C PRO A 512 -26.75 -14.76 9.42
N LEU A 513 -26.38 -15.42 10.53
CA LEU A 513 -26.99 -15.19 11.83
C LEU A 513 -26.49 -13.83 12.33
N SER A 514 -26.79 -12.74 11.61
CA SER A 514 -26.34 -11.41 12.01
C SER A 514 -27.03 -11.07 13.33
N PRO A 515 -26.28 -10.64 14.36
CA PRO A 515 -26.92 -10.01 15.51
C PRO A 515 -27.66 -8.74 15.04
N PRO A 516 -28.73 -8.31 15.71
CA PRO A 516 -29.52 -7.16 15.28
C PRO A 516 -28.63 -5.93 15.03
N VAL A 517 -28.96 -5.11 14.03
CA VAL A 517 -28.28 -3.84 13.71
C VAL A 517 -28.05 -2.97 14.96
N GLU A 518 -28.91 -3.09 15.98
CA GLU A 518 -28.80 -2.43 17.28
C GLU A 518 -27.61 -2.88 18.16
N THR A 519 -26.86 -3.92 17.78
CA THR A 519 -25.72 -4.46 18.54
C THR A 519 -24.35 -4.07 17.98
N VAL A 520 -24.27 -3.66 16.71
CA VAL A 520 -23.05 -3.08 16.13
C VAL A 520 -23.09 -1.57 16.40
N LEU A 521 -22.09 -1.05 17.09
CA LEU A 521 -22.02 0.35 17.47
C LEU A 521 -22.10 1.25 16.22
N VAL A 522 -23.08 2.16 16.21
CA VAL A 522 -23.16 3.20 15.19
C VAL A 522 -21.96 4.14 15.37
N ARG A 523 -21.18 4.31 14.32
CA ARG A 523 -20.03 5.22 14.30
C ARG A 523 -20.47 6.63 13.95
N LYS A 524 -19.83 7.61 14.57
CA LYS A 524 -20.03 9.03 14.32
C LYS A 524 -18.69 9.68 14.02
N GLY A 525 -18.65 10.46 12.96
CA GLY A 525 -17.55 11.38 12.75
C GLY A 525 -17.80 12.39 11.65
N THR A 526 -16.73 13.03 11.22
CA THR A 526 -16.77 14.16 10.29
C THR A 526 -15.91 13.86 9.08
N VAL A 527 -16.49 13.98 7.89
CA VAL A 527 -15.75 13.90 6.62
C VAL A 527 -15.46 15.33 6.16
N VAL A 528 -14.20 15.65 5.94
CA VAL A 528 -13.76 16.99 5.53
C VAL A 528 -13.60 17.04 4.02
N PHE A 529 -14.22 18.03 3.38
CA PHE A 529 -14.09 18.30 1.95
C PHE A 529 -13.48 19.68 1.74
N GLU A 530 -12.62 19.81 0.72
CA GLU A 530 -12.08 21.10 0.30
C GLU A 530 -12.86 21.63 -0.92
N HIS A 531 -13.29 22.88 -0.86
CA HIS A 531 -13.97 23.55 -1.96
C HIS A 531 -13.71 25.06 -1.92
N GLU A 532 -13.30 25.62 -3.07
CA GLU A 532 -12.95 27.06 -3.20
C GLU A 532 -11.91 27.55 -2.18
N GLY A 533 -10.95 26.68 -1.82
CA GLY A 533 -9.88 26.99 -0.84
C GLY A 533 -10.37 27.02 0.62
N MET A 534 -11.60 26.58 0.88
CA MET A 534 -12.18 26.42 2.22
C MET A 534 -12.40 24.95 2.54
N GLN A 535 -12.25 24.58 3.81
CA GLN A 535 -12.57 23.23 4.30
C GLN A 535 -13.95 23.20 4.94
N TYR A 536 -14.75 22.20 4.57
CA TYR A 536 -16.10 22.00 5.07
C TYR A 536 -16.23 20.61 5.70
N GLY A 537 -16.62 20.58 6.98
CA GLY A 537 -16.92 19.34 7.69
C GLY A 537 -18.36 18.90 7.46
N VAL A 538 -18.56 17.70 6.92
CA VAL A 538 -19.86 17.04 6.81
C VAL A 538 -19.93 15.96 7.88
N GLY A 539 -20.88 16.10 8.81
CA GLY A 539 -21.10 15.09 9.84
C GLY A 539 -21.69 13.82 9.23
N LEU A 540 -21.26 12.66 9.70
CA LEU A 540 -21.72 11.35 9.28
C LEU A 540 -21.94 10.45 10.50
N GLN A 541 -23.13 9.89 10.59
CA GLN A 541 -23.45 8.80 11.50
C GLN A 541 -23.82 7.56 10.68
N THR A 542 -23.07 6.46 10.81
CA THR A 542 -23.30 5.26 9.99
C THR A 542 -22.95 3.97 10.74
N ASN A 543 -23.63 2.88 10.40
CA ASN A 543 -23.26 1.53 10.80
C ASN A 543 -22.42 0.79 9.74
N SER A 544 -22.09 1.44 8.62
CA SER A 544 -21.22 0.92 7.56
C SER A 544 -19.81 1.46 7.67
N ARG A 545 -18.84 0.74 7.11
CA ARG A 545 -17.47 1.19 6.94
C ARG A 545 -17.40 2.16 5.77
N ILE A 546 -16.72 3.27 5.97
CA ILE A 546 -16.44 4.22 4.89
C ILE A 546 -15.22 3.72 4.14
N VAL A 547 -15.42 3.40 2.87
CA VAL A 547 -14.35 2.96 1.95
C VAL A 547 -13.72 4.17 1.27
N ASP A 548 -14.56 5.09 0.79
CA ASP A 548 -14.12 6.30 0.09
C ASP A 548 -15.18 7.40 0.25
N ALA A 549 -14.74 8.65 0.23
CA ALA A 549 -15.61 9.82 0.27
C ALA A 549 -14.98 10.98 -0.51
N ALA A 550 -15.70 11.48 -1.52
CA ALA A 550 -15.23 12.55 -2.39
C ALA A 550 -16.34 13.55 -2.70
N PHE A 551 -15.96 14.82 -2.83
CA PHE A 551 -16.83 15.86 -3.38
C PHE A 551 -16.45 16.14 -4.84
N ASP A 552 -17.44 16.18 -5.72
CA ASP A 552 -17.30 16.55 -7.13
C ASP A 552 -17.93 17.93 -7.35
N PRO A 553 -17.12 19.01 -7.40
CA PRO A 553 -17.63 20.37 -7.53
C PRO A 553 -18.44 20.64 -8.81
N PRO A 554 -18.02 20.21 -10.02
CA PRO A 554 -18.80 20.35 -11.24
C PRO A 554 -20.23 19.85 -11.16
N SER A 555 -20.45 18.69 -10.54
CA SER A 555 -21.80 18.10 -10.40
C SER A 555 -22.50 18.48 -9.10
N ARG A 556 -21.80 19.19 -8.19
CA ARG A 556 -22.23 19.48 -6.82
C ARG A 556 -22.70 18.21 -6.12
N SER A 557 -21.88 17.17 -6.14
CA SER A 557 -22.21 15.88 -5.54
C SER A 557 -21.19 15.42 -4.51
N ILE A 558 -21.70 14.91 -3.39
CA ILE A 558 -20.94 14.12 -2.43
C ILE A 558 -21.11 12.66 -2.83
N ASN A 559 -20.00 11.97 -3.09
CA ASN A 559 -19.94 10.56 -3.44
C ASN A 559 -19.30 9.79 -2.28
N ILE A 560 -20.00 8.81 -1.71
CA ILE A 560 -19.50 8.02 -0.58
C ILE A 560 -19.67 6.55 -0.90
N SER A 561 -18.59 5.80 -0.78
CA SER A 561 -18.59 4.35 -0.90
C SER A 561 -18.59 3.76 0.51
N LEU A 562 -19.59 2.95 0.80
CA LEU A 562 -19.76 2.27 2.07
C LEU A 562 -19.62 0.76 1.86
N GLU A 563 -19.16 0.06 2.90
CA GLU A 563 -19.11 -1.39 2.94
C GLU A 563 -19.70 -1.87 4.26
N GLY A 564 -20.44 -2.97 4.23
CA GLY A 564 -21.10 -3.54 5.40
C GLY A 564 -21.31 -5.04 5.26
N VAL A 565 -21.82 -5.65 6.33
CA VAL A 565 -22.16 -7.07 6.39
C VAL A 565 -23.33 -7.36 5.46
N GLN A 566 -23.08 -8.15 4.41
CA GLN A 566 -24.05 -8.44 3.38
C GLN A 566 -25.41 -8.92 3.94
N ASP A 567 -26.50 -8.49 3.32
CA ASP A 567 -27.90 -8.78 3.69
C ASP A 567 -28.34 -8.20 5.06
N ALA A 568 -27.53 -7.35 5.70
CA ALA A 568 -27.97 -6.50 6.80
C ALA A 568 -28.52 -5.15 6.29
N SER A 569 -29.18 -4.39 7.17
CA SER A 569 -29.66 -3.03 6.86
C SER A 569 -28.59 -2.00 7.22
N GLY A 570 -28.19 -1.21 6.22
CA GLY A 570 -27.35 -0.05 6.38
C GLY A 570 -28.20 1.19 6.70
N ARG A 571 -27.67 2.06 7.56
CA ARG A 571 -28.26 3.37 7.80
C ARG A 571 -27.14 4.39 7.93
N SER A 572 -27.25 5.45 7.13
CA SER A 572 -26.32 6.56 7.11
C SER A 572 -27.06 7.89 7.24
N GLU A 573 -26.61 8.75 8.14
CA GLU A 573 -27.18 10.08 8.38
C GLU A 573 -26.10 11.14 8.18
N PHE A 574 -26.36 12.07 7.27
CA PHE A 574 -25.44 13.12 6.84
C PHE A 574 -25.89 14.47 7.37
N SER A 575 -24.98 15.24 7.95
CA SER A 575 -25.16 16.62 8.37
C SER A 575 -24.32 17.54 7.49
N ILE A 576 -24.94 18.13 6.47
CA ILE A 576 -24.28 18.92 5.42
C ILE A 576 -24.46 20.42 5.72
N PRO A 577 -23.38 21.20 5.87
CA PRO A 577 -23.47 22.66 6.00
C PRO A 577 -24.09 23.29 4.75
N LYS A 578 -25.06 24.19 4.92
CA LYS A 578 -25.73 24.87 3.78
C LYS A 578 -24.81 25.80 3.01
N GLU A 579 -23.79 26.34 3.67
CA GLU A 579 -22.72 27.12 3.06
C GLU A 579 -21.85 26.30 2.10
N PHE A 580 -21.71 25.00 2.38
CA PHE A 580 -21.00 24.06 1.52
C PHE A 580 -21.89 23.59 0.36
N MET A 581 -23.07 23.06 0.69
CA MET A 581 -23.99 22.54 -0.32
C MET A 581 -25.45 22.65 0.16
N ALA A 582 -26.19 23.60 -0.42
CA ALA A 582 -27.62 23.76 -0.18
C ALA A 582 -28.46 22.86 -1.10
N GLY A 583 -29.60 22.41 -0.57
CA GLY A 583 -30.61 21.63 -1.29
C GLY A 583 -31.51 22.46 -2.21
N PRO A 584 -32.54 21.84 -2.83
CA PRO A 584 -32.99 20.46 -2.61
C PRO A 584 -32.00 19.40 -3.11
N PHE A 585 -32.01 18.21 -2.49
CA PHE A 585 -31.06 17.14 -2.79
C PHE A 585 -31.71 16.01 -3.59
N ALA A 586 -30.97 15.46 -4.54
CA ALA A 586 -31.26 14.17 -5.17
C ALA A 586 -30.28 13.13 -4.62
N VAL A 587 -30.80 11.96 -4.25
CA VAL A 587 -29.98 10.85 -3.73
C VAL A 587 -30.04 9.68 -4.72
N SER A 588 -28.90 9.06 -5.00
CA SER A 588 -28.82 7.82 -5.77
C SER A 588 -27.94 6.78 -5.07
N LEU A 589 -28.32 5.51 -5.25
CA LEU A 589 -27.62 4.32 -4.77
C LEU A 589 -27.16 3.54 -6.00
N ASP A 590 -25.86 3.32 -6.15
CA ASP A 590 -25.23 2.66 -7.30
C ASP A 590 -25.67 3.27 -8.66
N GLY A 591 -25.83 4.60 -8.69
CA GLY A 591 -26.29 5.35 -9.86
C GLY A 591 -27.79 5.30 -10.12
N THR A 592 -28.56 4.56 -9.32
CA THR A 592 -30.03 4.50 -9.41
C THR A 592 -30.66 5.48 -8.44
N SER A 593 -31.61 6.30 -8.89
CA SER A 593 -32.30 7.28 -8.03
C SER A 593 -33.00 6.58 -6.86
N ALA A 594 -32.77 7.05 -5.64
CA ALA A 594 -33.36 6.51 -4.42
C ALA A 594 -34.29 7.53 -3.77
N ALA A 595 -35.59 7.23 -3.77
CA ALA A 595 -36.61 8.03 -3.09
C ALA A 595 -37.18 7.31 -1.85
N GLU A 596 -37.22 5.98 -1.87
CA GLU A 596 -37.63 5.15 -0.73
C GLU A 596 -36.45 5.01 0.24
N GLY A 597 -36.70 5.09 1.55
CA GLY A 597 -35.65 5.03 2.58
C GLY A 597 -34.81 6.32 2.74
N VAL A 598 -35.10 7.38 1.97
CA VAL A 598 -34.44 8.68 2.08
C VAL A 598 -35.36 9.68 2.80
N SER A 599 -34.86 10.32 3.85
CA SER A 599 -35.54 11.42 4.52
C SER A 599 -34.62 12.63 4.66
N THR A 600 -35.20 13.82 4.52
CA THR A 600 -34.47 15.09 4.62
C THR A 600 -35.11 15.98 5.67
N ALA A 601 -34.28 16.61 6.49
CA ALA A 601 -34.68 17.64 7.44
C ALA A 601 -33.68 18.79 7.34
N GLU A 602 -34.13 20.04 7.48
CA GLU A 602 -33.24 21.18 7.40
C GLU A 602 -33.43 22.13 8.59
N ASN A 603 -32.34 22.74 9.05
CA ASN A 603 -32.37 23.86 9.98
C ASN A 603 -31.77 25.12 9.30
N GLN A 604 -31.41 26.14 10.08
CA GLN A 604 -30.87 27.39 9.53
C GLN A 604 -29.49 27.21 8.88
N THR A 605 -28.66 26.29 9.37
CA THR A 605 -27.25 26.16 8.99
C THR A 605 -26.91 24.84 8.29
N HIS A 606 -27.72 23.80 8.46
CA HIS A 606 -27.45 22.45 7.97
C HIS A 606 -28.66 21.79 7.33
N ALA A 607 -28.39 20.86 6.41
CA ALA A 607 -29.31 19.84 5.95
C ALA A 607 -28.93 18.48 6.52
N MET A 608 -29.91 17.78 7.07
CA MET A 608 -29.80 16.42 7.59
C MET A 608 -30.42 15.46 6.57
N ILE A 609 -29.67 14.46 6.11
CA ILE A 609 -30.14 13.48 5.13
C ILE A 609 -29.95 12.09 5.73
N THR A 610 -31.03 11.37 6.00
CA THR A 610 -30.98 9.97 6.45
C THR A 610 -31.27 9.06 5.26
N ILE A 611 -30.43 8.06 5.06
CA ILE A 611 -30.50 7.10 3.97
C ILE A 611 -30.47 5.69 4.58
N GLU A 612 -31.53 4.93 4.36
CA GLU A 612 -31.56 3.49 4.57
C GLU A 612 -31.11 2.77 3.30
N HIS A 613 -30.25 1.77 3.45
CA HIS A 613 -29.64 1.10 2.31
C HIS A 613 -29.27 -0.37 2.59
N GLU A 614 -28.86 -1.10 1.55
CA GLU A 614 -28.27 -2.43 1.73
C GLU A 614 -26.90 -2.30 2.40
N HIS A 615 -26.62 -3.15 3.38
CA HIS A 615 -25.33 -3.18 4.08
C HIS A 615 -24.35 -4.05 3.27
N ASP A 616 -24.06 -3.66 2.03
CA ASP A 616 -23.03 -4.28 1.20
C ASP A 616 -22.05 -3.21 0.68
N LEU A 617 -21.21 -3.54 -0.31
CA LEU A 617 -20.43 -2.52 -1.00
C LEU A 617 -21.38 -1.68 -1.86
N GLN A 618 -21.66 -0.45 -1.41
CA GLN A 618 -22.63 0.42 -2.04
C GLN A 618 -22.10 1.85 -2.22
N LYS A 619 -22.40 2.45 -3.37
CA LYS A 619 -22.08 3.85 -3.65
C LYS A 619 -23.30 4.74 -3.44
N ILE A 620 -23.24 5.64 -2.46
CA ILE A 620 -24.21 6.70 -2.21
C ILE A 620 -23.76 7.99 -2.89
N THR A 621 -24.64 8.62 -3.66
CA THR A 621 -24.42 9.96 -4.23
C THR A 621 -25.49 10.92 -3.73
N ILE A 622 -25.08 12.02 -3.11
CA ILE A 622 -25.95 13.11 -2.67
C ILE A 622 -25.64 14.33 -3.54
N GLN A 623 -26.58 14.73 -4.39
CA GLN A 623 -26.39 15.81 -5.34
C GLN A 623 -27.26 17.03 -4.98
N GLY A 624 -26.65 18.20 -4.87
CA GLY A 624 -27.36 19.47 -4.73
C GLY A 624 -27.99 19.90 -6.06
N THR A 625 -29.31 20.05 -6.09
CA THR A 625 -30.05 20.45 -7.31
C THR A 625 -30.45 21.92 -7.25
N THR A 626 -30.53 22.57 -8.41
CA THR A 626 -31.18 23.87 -8.50
C THR A 626 -32.67 23.66 -8.71
N ALA A 627 -33.48 24.12 -7.76
CA ALA A 627 -34.91 24.22 -8.00
C ALA A 627 -35.12 25.17 -9.20
N VAL A 628 -35.62 24.67 -10.32
CA VAL A 628 -36.33 25.54 -11.27
C VAL A 628 -37.58 25.99 -10.52
N PRO A 629 -37.81 27.29 -10.31
CA PRO A 629 -39.06 27.71 -9.69
C PRO A 629 -40.21 27.19 -10.55
N GLU A 630 -40.97 26.24 -10.01
CA GLU A 630 -42.28 25.91 -10.57
C GLU A 630 -43.16 27.14 -10.34
N PHE A 631 -43.15 28.05 -11.31
CA PHE A 631 -44.13 29.12 -11.34
C PHE A 631 -45.51 28.44 -11.45
N PRO A 632 -46.47 28.75 -10.56
CA PRO A 632 -47.84 28.33 -10.74
C PRO A 632 -48.25 28.66 -12.18
N LEU A 633 -48.94 27.76 -12.89
CA LEU A 633 -49.38 27.96 -14.29
C LEU A 633 -49.86 29.40 -14.61
N PRO A 634 -50.60 30.10 -13.71
CA PRO A 634 -50.95 31.51 -13.91
C PRO A 634 -49.76 32.47 -14.08
N ALA A 635 -48.67 32.29 -13.34
CA ALA A 635 -47.46 33.12 -13.42
C ALA A 635 -46.64 32.85 -14.69
N ALA A 636 -46.59 31.60 -15.16
CA ALA A 636 -45.98 31.25 -16.44
C ALA A 636 -46.78 31.86 -17.63
N ILE A 637 -48.11 31.82 -17.56
CA ILE A 637 -49.00 32.46 -18.54
C ILE A 637 -48.83 33.99 -18.52
N ALA A 638 -48.70 34.60 -17.33
CA ALA A 638 -48.47 36.03 -17.20
C ALA A 638 -47.12 36.47 -17.80
N ALA A 639 -46.05 35.69 -17.58
CA ALA A 639 -44.75 35.94 -18.17
C ALA A 639 -44.76 35.78 -19.71
N ALA A 640 -45.43 34.75 -20.24
CA ALA A 640 -45.62 34.56 -21.67
C ALA A 640 -46.46 35.70 -22.30
N GLY A 641 -47.49 36.17 -21.60
CA GLY A 641 -48.29 37.33 -22.00
C GLY A 641 -47.47 38.62 -22.05
N LEU A 642 -46.61 38.87 -21.06
CA LEU A 642 -45.71 40.02 -21.04
C LEU A 642 -44.68 39.97 -22.17
N ALA A 643 -44.10 38.80 -22.44
CA ALA A 643 -43.17 38.60 -23.54
C ALA A 643 -43.84 38.85 -24.91
N ALA A 644 -45.09 38.40 -25.10
CA ALA A 644 -45.86 38.65 -26.31
C ALA A 644 -46.18 40.14 -26.49
N ILE A 645 -46.54 40.86 -25.41
CA ILE A 645 -46.80 42.30 -25.45
C ILE A 645 -45.51 43.07 -25.78
N LEU A 646 -44.37 42.70 -25.19
CA LEU A 646 -43.09 43.32 -25.46
C LEU A 646 -42.59 43.05 -26.89
N ALA A 647 -42.77 41.84 -27.41
CA ALA A 647 -42.46 41.49 -28.80
C ALA A 647 -43.36 42.25 -29.79
N TRP A 648 -44.65 42.36 -29.49
CA TRP A 648 -45.61 43.12 -30.30
C TRP A 648 -45.28 44.62 -30.32
N LYS A 649 -44.83 45.18 -29.19
CA LYS A 649 -44.40 46.58 -29.08
C LYS A 649 -43.08 46.85 -29.83
N ARG A 650 -42.24 45.83 -30.01
CA ARG A 650 -40.98 45.89 -30.77
C ARG A 650 -41.20 45.79 -32.29
N LEU A 651 -42.22 45.06 -32.72
CA LEU A 651 -42.65 44.94 -34.13
C LEU A 651 -43.41 46.16 -34.67
N ARG A 652 -43.81 47.09 -33.78
CA ARG A 652 -44.52 48.34 -34.12
C ARG A 652 -43.64 49.60 -34.04
N ARG A 653 -42.33 49.46 -33.82
CA ARG A 653 -41.37 50.57 -33.86
C ARG A 653 -40.56 50.56 -35.14
#